data_AF-A0A8C3RJL6-F1
#
_entry.id   AF-A0A8C3RJL6-F1
#
_cell.length_a   1.000
_cell.length_b   1.000
_cell.length_c   1.000
_cell.angle_alpha   90.00
_cell.angle_beta   90.00
_cell.angle_gamma   90.00
#
_symmetry.space_group_name_H-M   'P 1'
#
loop_
_entity.id
_entity.type
_entity.pdbx_description
1 polymer ?
#
loop_
_entity_poly.entity_id
_entity_poly.type
_entity_poly.pdbx_seq_one_letter_code
_entity_poly.pdbx_strand_id
1 'polypeptide(L)'
;MRSRSNSGVRLDGYARLVQQTILCHQNPVTGLLSASTEQKDAWVRDNVYSILAVWGLGMAYRKNADRDEDKAKAYELEQNVVKLMRGLLQCMMRQMDKVEKFKYTQSTEDCLHAKYNSATCATVVGDDQWGHLQVDATSLYLLFLAQMTASGLNIVFTLDEVAFIQNLVFYIEAAYKVADYGIWERGDKTNQGIPELNASSVGMAKAALEAIDELDLFGAHGGSKSVIHVLPDEVEHCQSILYSMLPRASTSKEIDAGLLSIISYPAFAVEDVNVVNATKSEILTKLQGRYGCSRFLRDGYKTPREDPNRLHYDPAELKLFENIECEWPVFWTYFLIDGVFNGDKIQVQEYREALEGIIIREKKGILLMPELYAVPPDKVDEEYENPHSVDRVPGGKLPHLWGQSLYILSSLLAEGFLATGEIDPLHRRFSTAFKPDVVVQITVLAESNEIKELLRHHGISVQSIADIYPIRVQPARILSHLYAKLGRNRHMNLSGRPYRHIGVLGTSKLYVIRNQIFTFTPQFTDQHHFYLALDNRMIVEMLRTELAYLTSCWRMTGRPTLTFPITHTMLIDDGSDIDPAVLATIRKLDDGYFGGARVKLGKLSDFLTTSFYTHLSFLDPDCDEELFNDSNGGCESPESGYELEVYPDDFCDKESQDELDQYINDMLQSTALKSYLPPTSKNANQLHVFSAVHSMREILSIMAKAKGLDVPCVSMSLPTKVLNTHRKSLNLVDSPHPLEVKDPEAVLHLPKDDHGDLDCEKLVEQLEDCPTLHDQADILYILYIIKGPDWDTELNGQYGITVHCLLNELYSKAGLNQEWGLIRYISGILRKRVEVLAEACTDLLSHHKQLTVGLPPEPREKTITAPLPPEELSKLIYEASGQDISIAVLTQEIVVYLAMYVRSQPSLFAEMLRLRIGLIIQVMATELVRSLNCSGEEASESLMNLSPFDMKNLLHHILSGKEFGVERSMRPLDSATSSPAISIHEVGHTGATKTERSGITRLKSEMKQFFYGGHSMSSSMHTSRFTRGSTPSSPTRTSSPTGSTATDISWGDRQGQWLRRRRLDGAINRVPVGFYQKVWKILQKCHGLSIDGYVLPSSTTREMTPCEIKFAVHVESVLNHVPQPEYRQLLVEAILVLTLLSDIEVTSIGGIIHVDRIVHVANDLFLQEQKSLGANDDFLERDLATGICHFFYDSAPSGAYGTMTYLTKAVATYLQDFLPSTGCLMQ
;
A
#
# COMPACT_ATOMS: atom_id res chain seq x y z
N MET A 1 -45.45 51.20 -11.75
CA MET A 1 -45.02 49.89 -11.24
C MET A 1 -44.85 48.95 -12.42
N ARG A 2 -43.63 48.74 -12.92
CA ARG A 2 -43.37 47.73 -13.99
C ARG A 2 -43.18 46.36 -13.31
N SER A 3 -43.90 45.34 -13.78
CA SER A 3 -43.88 43.97 -13.22
C SER A 3 -42.45 43.40 -13.21
N ARG A 4 -42.04 42.81 -12.09
CA ARG A 4 -40.77 42.06 -11.97
C ARG A 4 -40.87 40.80 -12.86
N SER A 5 -39.75 40.31 -13.38
CA SER A 5 -39.68 39.04 -14.12
C SER A 5 -40.13 37.88 -13.21
N ASN A 6 -40.78 36.85 -13.77
CA ASN A 6 -41.20 35.66 -13.01
C ASN A 6 -40.01 34.94 -12.35
N SER A 7 -38.81 35.03 -12.95
CA SER A 7 -37.54 34.56 -12.40
C SER A 7 -37.18 35.27 -11.09
N GLY A 8 -37.23 36.60 -11.06
CA GLY A 8 -36.92 37.38 -9.85
C GLY A 8 -37.86 37.07 -8.68
N VAL A 9 -39.15 36.80 -8.95
CA VAL A 9 -40.11 36.42 -7.90
C VAL A 9 -39.81 35.03 -7.34
N ARG A 10 -39.40 34.06 -8.18
CA ARG A 10 -38.99 32.73 -7.71
C ARG A 10 -37.71 32.78 -6.88
N LEU A 11 -36.70 33.53 -7.34
CA LEU A 11 -35.45 33.73 -6.59
C LEU A 11 -35.70 34.39 -5.22
N ASP A 12 -36.60 35.36 -5.13
CA ASP A 12 -37.03 35.95 -3.85
C ASP A 12 -37.70 34.92 -2.92
N GLY A 13 -38.34 33.89 -3.48
CA GLY A 13 -38.85 32.74 -2.74
C GLY A 13 -37.73 31.89 -2.13
N TYR A 14 -36.70 31.57 -2.91
CA TYR A 14 -35.51 30.87 -2.43
C TYR A 14 -34.72 31.69 -1.41
N ALA A 15 -34.58 33.00 -1.62
CA ALA A 15 -33.96 33.90 -0.64
C ALA A 15 -34.69 33.91 0.69
N ARG A 16 -36.02 33.93 0.68
CA ARG A 16 -36.83 33.79 1.90
C ARG A 16 -36.59 32.45 2.59
N LEU A 17 -36.53 31.36 1.81
CA LEU A 17 -36.27 30.02 2.34
C LEU A 17 -34.90 29.93 2.99
N VAL A 18 -33.84 30.39 2.31
CA VAL A 18 -32.46 30.45 2.83
C VAL A 18 -32.39 31.31 4.09
N GLN A 19 -33.03 32.48 4.11
CA GLN A 19 -33.03 33.36 5.28
C GLN A 19 -33.71 32.73 6.50
N GLN A 20 -34.81 32.00 6.29
CA GLN A 20 -35.62 31.42 7.37
C GLN A 20 -35.13 30.05 7.83
N THR A 21 -34.27 29.37 7.06
CA THR A 21 -33.82 28.00 7.38
C THR A 21 -32.32 27.89 7.60
N ILE A 22 -31.48 28.69 6.94
CA ILE A 22 -30.01 28.59 7.01
C ILE A 22 -29.42 29.83 7.67
N LEU A 23 -29.57 31.01 7.07
CA LEU A 23 -28.90 32.24 7.55
C LEU A 23 -29.40 32.71 8.92
N CYS A 24 -30.58 32.28 9.37
CA CYS A 24 -31.05 32.52 10.73
C CYS A 24 -30.17 31.87 11.81
N HIS A 25 -29.37 30.85 11.46
CA HIS A 25 -28.41 30.19 12.35
C HIS A 25 -26.99 30.74 12.24
N GLN A 26 -26.74 31.69 11.33
CA GLN A 26 -25.40 32.22 11.09
C GLN A 26 -25.02 33.25 12.15
N ASN A 27 -23.88 33.04 12.79
CA ASN A 27 -23.35 33.98 13.76
C ASN A 27 -22.95 35.30 13.06
N PRO A 28 -23.42 36.46 13.53
CA PRO A 28 -23.19 37.74 12.87
C PRO A 28 -21.76 38.27 13.02
N VAL A 29 -20.89 37.65 13.82
CA VAL A 29 -19.49 38.06 13.99
C VAL A 29 -18.58 37.09 13.25
N THR A 30 -18.63 35.81 13.60
CA THR A 30 -17.72 34.77 13.06
C THR A 30 -18.16 34.26 11.69
N GLY A 31 -19.44 34.40 11.34
CA GLY A 31 -20.02 33.80 10.15
C GLY A 31 -20.33 32.30 10.26
N LEU A 32 -20.01 31.65 11.38
CA LEU A 32 -20.24 30.22 11.57
C LEU A 32 -21.73 29.90 11.77
N LEU A 33 -22.16 28.77 11.23
CA LEU A 33 -23.49 28.19 11.42
C LEU A 33 -23.47 27.22 12.60
N SER A 34 -24.40 27.43 13.53
CA SER A 34 -24.71 26.47 14.58
C SER A 34 -25.55 25.31 14.05
N ALA A 35 -25.30 24.09 14.53
CA ALA A 35 -26.03 22.90 14.09
C ALA A 35 -27.53 22.95 14.39
N SER A 36 -27.92 23.60 15.49
CA SER A 36 -29.31 23.93 15.81
C SER A 36 -29.37 25.03 16.88
N THR A 37 -30.57 25.45 17.27
CA THR A 37 -30.76 26.36 18.42
C THR A 37 -30.30 25.76 19.76
N GLU A 38 -30.36 24.43 19.87
CA GLU A 38 -29.98 23.68 21.07
C GLU A 38 -28.49 23.31 21.05
N GLN A 39 -27.96 23.00 19.86
CA GLN A 39 -26.57 22.61 19.63
C GLN A 39 -25.81 23.75 18.95
N LYS A 40 -25.12 24.55 19.77
CA LYS A 40 -24.47 25.80 19.33
C LYS A 40 -23.10 25.60 18.68
N ASP A 41 -22.62 24.38 18.58
CA ASP A 41 -21.33 24.07 17.97
C ASP A 41 -21.43 24.11 16.44
N ALA A 42 -20.32 24.44 15.80
CA ALA A 42 -20.15 24.55 14.35
C ALA A 42 -19.22 23.43 13.87
N TRP A 43 -19.76 22.43 13.17
CA TRP A 43 -18.99 21.41 12.47
C TRP A 43 -18.49 21.95 11.14
N VAL A 44 -17.23 21.69 10.79
CA VAL A 44 -16.63 22.13 9.52
C VAL A 44 -17.44 21.62 8.34
N ARG A 45 -17.72 20.31 8.29
CA ARG A 45 -18.50 19.67 7.21
C ARG A 45 -19.88 20.29 7.03
N ASP A 46 -20.66 20.33 8.11
CA ASP A 46 -22.03 20.87 8.08
C ASP A 46 -22.03 22.34 7.64
N ASN A 47 -21.05 23.14 8.10
CA ASN A 47 -20.93 24.55 7.73
C ASN A 47 -20.66 24.71 6.23
N VAL A 48 -19.70 23.95 5.68
CA VAL A 48 -19.36 24.02 4.25
C VAL A 48 -20.53 23.54 3.39
N TYR A 49 -21.17 22.42 3.71
CA TYR A 49 -22.34 21.97 2.94
C TYR A 49 -23.54 22.92 3.06
N SER A 50 -23.77 23.49 4.24
CA SER A 50 -24.92 24.39 4.48
C SER A 50 -24.78 25.72 3.74
N ILE A 51 -23.55 26.23 3.57
CA ILE A 51 -23.33 27.50 2.88
C ILE A 51 -23.48 27.39 1.36
N LEU A 52 -23.48 26.17 0.79
CA LEU A 52 -23.59 25.96 -0.67
C LEU A 52 -24.90 26.50 -1.26
N ALA A 53 -26.02 26.40 -0.55
CA ALA A 53 -27.28 27.01 -1.00
C ALA A 53 -27.19 28.54 -1.06
N VAL A 54 -26.47 29.16 -0.11
CA VAL A 54 -26.27 30.61 -0.08
C VAL A 54 -25.36 31.04 -1.24
N TRP A 55 -24.27 30.30 -1.47
CA TRP A 55 -23.37 30.51 -2.59
C TRP A 55 -24.09 30.34 -3.93
N GLY A 56 -24.77 29.20 -4.14
CA GLY A 56 -25.54 28.93 -5.35
C GLY A 56 -26.65 29.96 -5.59
N LEU A 57 -27.35 30.41 -4.55
CA LEU A 57 -28.35 31.47 -4.68
C LEU A 57 -27.71 32.83 -5.05
N GLY A 58 -26.55 33.16 -4.46
CA GLY A 58 -25.77 34.34 -4.82
C GLY A 58 -25.37 34.33 -6.30
N MET A 59 -24.88 33.20 -6.78
CA MET A 59 -24.56 33.00 -8.20
C MET A 59 -25.79 33.10 -9.10
N ALA A 60 -26.92 32.52 -8.68
CA ALA A 60 -28.17 32.59 -9.43
C ALA A 60 -28.66 34.04 -9.55
N TYR A 61 -28.56 34.85 -8.49
CA TYR A 61 -28.85 36.29 -8.56
C TYR A 61 -27.85 37.01 -9.46
N ARG A 62 -26.55 36.72 -9.35
CA ARG A 62 -25.50 37.33 -10.19
C ARG A 62 -25.76 37.11 -11.68
N LYS A 63 -26.18 35.91 -12.06
CA LYS A 63 -26.51 35.53 -13.45
C LYS A 63 -27.80 36.16 -13.96
N ASN A 64 -28.85 36.19 -13.13
CA ASN A 64 -30.19 36.61 -13.51
C ASN A 64 -30.53 38.05 -13.05
N ALA A 65 -29.52 38.86 -12.71
CA ALA A 65 -29.73 40.20 -12.17
C ALA A 65 -30.27 41.16 -13.25
N ASP A 66 -31.57 41.47 -13.16
CA ASP A 66 -32.23 42.46 -14.02
C ASP A 66 -32.12 43.89 -13.44
N ARG A 67 -31.85 44.01 -12.13
CA ARG A 67 -31.84 45.29 -11.39
C ARG A 67 -30.64 45.40 -10.45
N ASP A 68 -30.29 46.62 -10.08
CA ASP A 68 -29.23 46.88 -9.09
C ASP A 68 -29.56 46.30 -7.71
N GLU A 69 -30.85 46.21 -7.35
CA GLU A 69 -31.31 45.50 -6.14
C GLU A 69 -30.91 44.02 -6.14
N ASP A 70 -30.98 43.35 -7.30
CA ASP A 70 -30.68 41.93 -7.41
C ASP A 70 -29.16 41.70 -7.31
N LYS A 71 -28.35 42.64 -7.85
CA LYS A 71 -26.88 42.65 -7.67
C LYS A 71 -26.49 42.90 -6.21
N ALA A 72 -27.18 43.81 -5.53
CA ALA A 72 -26.93 44.08 -4.11
C ALA A 72 -27.22 42.84 -3.24
N LYS A 73 -28.32 42.11 -3.52
CA LYS A 73 -28.62 40.83 -2.88
C LYS A 73 -27.58 39.77 -3.16
N ALA A 74 -27.13 39.65 -4.41
CA ALA A 74 -26.05 38.71 -4.77
C ALA A 74 -24.80 39.00 -3.93
N TYR A 75 -24.38 40.26 -3.85
CA TYR A 75 -23.22 40.67 -3.06
C TYR A 75 -23.40 40.36 -1.57
N GLU A 76 -24.57 40.65 -0.98
CA GLU A 76 -24.85 40.33 0.43
C GLU A 76 -24.74 38.83 0.72
N LEU A 77 -25.32 37.98 -0.14
CA LEU A 77 -25.23 36.53 -0.02
C LEU A 77 -23.78 36.06 -0.14
N GLU A 78 -23.02 36.57 -1.10
CA GLU A 78 -21.62 36.25 -1.29
C GLU A 78 -20.76 36.66 -0.09
N GLN A 79 -21.01 37.81 0.53
CA GLN A 79 -20.31 38.22 1.76
C GLN A 79 -20.63 37.31 2.95
N ASN A 80 -21.86 36.78 3.04
CA ASN A 80 -22.19 35.77 4.06
C ASN A 80 -21.41 34.47 3.85
N VAL A 81 -21.16 34.07 2.59
CA VAL A 81 -20.31 32.91 2.24
C VAL A 81 -18.86 33.16 2.66
N VAL A 82 -18.29 34.30 2.22
CA VAL A 82 -16.90 34.68 2.54
C VAL A 82 -16.68 34.70 4.06
N LYS A 83 -17.64 35.28 4.80
CA LYS A 83 -17.55 35.38 6.25
C LYS A 83 -17.51 34.00 6.93
N LEU A 84 -18.35 33.05 6.50
CA LEU A 84 -18.34 31.69 7.04
C LEU A 84 -17.01 30.98 6.76
N MET A 85 -16.54 31.03 5.50
CA MET A 85 -15.30 30.35 5.10
C MET A 85 -14.08 30.93 5.81
N ARG A 86 -14.06 32.25 6.07
CA ARG A 86 -13.04 32.91 6.91
C ARG A 86 -13.17 32.56 8.39
N GLY A 87 -14.39 32.40 8.90
CA GLY A 87 -14.63 31.91 10.26
C GLY A 87 -14.01 30.53 10.48
N LEU A 88 -14.18 29.61 9.52
CA LEU A 88 -13.54 28.29 9.54
C LEU A 88 -12.02 28.37 9.44
N LEU A 89 -11.48 29.22 8.54
CA LEU A 89 -10.04 29.48 8.44
C LEU A 89 -9.46 29.91 9.79
N GLN A 90 -10.12 30.85 10.46
CA GLN A 90 -9.70 31.34 11.76
C GLN A 90 -9.73 30.25 12.83
N CYS A 91 -10.71 29.34 12.79
CA CYS A 91 -10.77 28.18 13.71
C CYS A 91 -9.55 27.26 13.52
N MET A 92 -9.18 26.98 12.27
CA MET A 92 -8.04 26.11 11.95
C MET A 92 -6.70 26.78 12.24
N MET A 93 -6.52 28.06 11.89
CA MET A 93 -5.29 28.81 12.17
C MET A 93 -4.98 28.90 13.67
N ARG A 94 -6.00 28.94 14.53
CA ARG A 94 -5.82 28.88 16.00
C ARG A 94 -5.25 27.55 16.51
N GLN A 95 -5.21 26.52 15.66
CA GLN A 95 -4.65 25.21 15.94
C GLN A 95 -3.45 24.90 15.03
N MET A 96 -2.74 25.92 14.55
CA MET A 96 -1.55 25.76 13.70
C MET A 96 -0.48 24.82 14.28
N ASP A 97 -0.25 24.83 15.59
CA ASP A 97 0.72 23.91 16.23
C ASP A 97 0.34 22.43 16.03
N LYS A 98 -0.96 22.15 15.93
CA LYS A 98 -1.48 20.81 15.62
C LYS A 98 -1.22 20.44 14.16
N VAL A 99 -1.46 21.38 13.23
CA VAL A 99 -1.13 21.19 11.82
C VAL A 99 0.35 20.86 11.65
N GLU A 100 1.23 21.59 12.35
CA GLU A 100 2.68 21.35 12.32
C GLU A 100 3.03 19.93 12.81
N LYS A 101 2.54 19.53 13.98
CA LYS A 101 2.79 18.18 14.54
C LYS A 101 2.23 17.06 13.66
N PHE A 102 1.00 17.22 13.18
CA PHE A 102 0.29 16.18 12.42
C PHE A 102 0.99 15.81 11.11
N LYS A 103 1.71 16.75 10.46
CA LYS A 103 2.53 16.47 9.27
C LYS A 103 3.52 15.32 9.48
N TYR A 104 3.96 15.11 10.71
CA TYR A 104 4.90 14.05 11.09
C TYR A 104 4.20 12.90 11.81
N THR A 105 3.35 13.20 12.79
CA THR A 105 2.79 12.16 13.67
C THR A 105 1.61 11.41 13.06
N GLN A 106 0.79 12.08 12.23
CA GLN A 106 -0.47 11.53 11.69
C GLN A 106 -1.40 10.91 12.77
N SER A 107 -1.23 11.34 14.03
CA SER A 107 -1.93 10.80 15.20
C SER A 107 -3.30 11.45 15.39
N THR A 108 -4.25 10.70 15.95
CA THR A 108 -5.55 11.25 16.36
C THR A 108 -5.44 12.34 17.43
N GLU A 109 -4.37 12.35 18.23
CA GLU A 109 -4.17 13.35 19.30
C GLU A 109 -3.70 14.70 18.75
N ASP A 110 -2.93 14.70 17.67
CA ASP A 110 -2.38 15.91 17.06
C ASP A 110 -3.27 16.48 15.94
N CYS A 111 -4.46 15.90 15.71
CA CYS A 111 -5.34 16.31 14.62
C CYS A 111 -6.10 17.62 14.90
N LEU A 112 -6.53 18.28 13.83
CA LEU A 112 -7.46 19.42 13.92
C LEU A 112 -8.81 18.98 14.50
N HIS A 113 -9.40 19.81 15.35
CA HIS A 113 -10.78 19.59 15.79
C HIS A 113 -11.78 19.69 14.64
N ALA A 114 -12.78 18.81 14.64
CA ALA A 114 -13.85 18.82 13.62
C ALA A 114 -14.97 19.84 13.91
N LYS A 115 -15.08 20.31 15.16
CA LYS A 115 -16.16 21.18 15.64
C LYS A 115 -15.66 22.31 16.54
N TYR A 116 -16.31 23.47 16.45
CA TYR A 116 -15.90 24.72 17.09
C TYR A 116 -17.04 25.44 17.76
N ASN A 117 -16.72 26.32 18.69
CA ASN A 117 -17.69 27.23 19.26
C ASN A 117 -18.06 28.29 18.21
N SER A 118 -19.34 28.35 17.84
CA SER A 118 -19.82 29.26 16.80
C SER A 118 -19.62 30.74 17.11
N ALA A 119 -19.51 31.14 18.39
CA ALA A 119 -19.35 32.54 18.78
C ALA A 119 -17.88 32.96 18.97
N THR A 120 -17.01 32.04 19.38
CA THR A 120 -15.63 32.37 19.78
C THR A 120 -14.56 31.78 18.88
N CYS A 121 -14.89 30.84 17.98
CA CYS A 121 -13.95 30.05 17.18
C CYS A 121 -12.97 29.21 18.03
N ALA A 122 -13.32 28.90 19.28
CA ALA A 122 -12.53 28.06 20.17
C ALA A 122 -12.91 26.58 20.04
N THR A 123 -12.03 25.69 20.49
CA THR A 123 -12.33 24.27 20.68
C THR A 123 -13.41 24.11 21.76
N VAL A 124 -14.25 23.08 21.63
CA VAL A 124 -15.43 22.86 22.51
C VAL A 124 -15.34 21.62 23.38
N VAL A 125 -14.41 20.72 23.07
CA VAL A 125 -14.15 19.45 23.77
C VAL A 125 -12.64 19.19 23.80
N GLY A 126 -12.17 18.25 24.63
CA GLY A 126 -10.77 17.82 24.64
C GLY A 126 -10.35 17.03 23.39
N ASP A 127 -9.05 16.78 23.25
CA ASP A 127 -8.45 16.11 22.08
C ASP A 127 -8.82 14.62 21.97
N ASP A 128 -9.06 13.96 23.11
CA ASP A 128 -9.41 12.55 23.25
C ASP A 128 -10.92 12.30 23.41
N GLN A 129 -11.73 13.36 23.47
CA GLN A 129 -13.15 13.27 23.83
C GLN A 129 -14.09 13.12 22.63
N TRP A 130 -13.59 13.23 21.41
CA TRP A 130 -14.39 13.17 20.19
C TRP A 130 -13.58 12.62 19.02
N GLY A 131 -14.28 12.05 18.03
CA GLY A 131 -13.69 11.63 16.76
C GLY A 131 -13.31 12.82 15.88
N HIS A 132 -12.28 13.57 16.28
CA HIS A 132 -11.85 14.81 15.64
C HIS A 132 -11.15 14.61 14.32
N LEU A 133 -10.35 13.53 14.20
CA LEU A 133 -9.62 13.24 12.96
C LEU A 133 -10.62 12.88 11.86
N GLN A 134 -10.99 13.90 11.08
CA GLN A 134 -11.94 13.85 9.97
C GLN A 134 -11.26 14.49 8.76
N VAL A 135 -10.58 13.68 7.98
CA VAL A 135 -9.81 14.17 6.82
C VAL A 135 -10.78 14.70 5.76
N ASP A 136 -11.96 14.08 5.62
CA ASP A 136 -13.04 14.52 4.74
C ASP A 136 -13.44 15.98 4.98
N ALA A 137 -13.53 16.42 6.24
CA ALA A 137 -14.00 17.75 6.58
C ALA A 137 -13.00 18.85 6.16
N THR A 138 -11.71 18.64 6.44
CA THR A 138 -10.64 19.57 6.02
C THR A 138 -10.51 19.59 4.50
N SER A 139 -10.59 18.43 3.85
CA SER A 139 -10.55 18.33 2.39
C SER A 139 -11.77 18.99 1.73
N LEU A 140 -12.98 18.84 2.28
CA LEU A 140 -14.18 19.50 1.78
C LEU A 140 -14.04 21.02 1.86
N TYR A 141 -13.46 21.55 2.95
CA TYR A 141 -13.15 22.97 3.08
C TYR A 141 -12.21 23.44 1.96
N LEU A 142 -11.10 22.72 1.71
CA LEU A 142 -10.14 23.07 0.67
C LEU A 142 -10.73 22.98 -0.75
N LEU A 143 -11.55 21.95 -1.02
CA LEU A 143 -12.26 21.80 -2.29
C LEU A 143 -13.17 23.01 -2.55
N PHE A 144 -13.96 23.41 -1.57
CA PHE A 144 -14.86 24.55 -1.74
C PHE A 144 -14.17 25.91 -1.64
N LEU A 145 -13.06 26.03 -0.90
CA LEU A 145 -12.17 27.19 -1.00
C LEU A 145 -11.74 27.37 -2.46
N ALA A 146 -11.26 26.31 -3.09
CA ALA A 146 -10.83 26.34 -4.48
C ALA A 146 -11.96 26.70 -5.45
N GLN A 147 -13.11 26.01 -5.37
CA GLN A 147 -14.27 26.27 -6.24
C GLN A 147 -14.83 27.70 -6.04
N MET A 148 -14.88 28.19 -4.80
CA MET A 148 -15.38 29.54 -4.50
C MET A 148 -14.42 30.63 -4.97
N THR A 149 -13.10 30.45 -4.78
CA THR A 149 -12.08 31.36 -5.32
C THR A 149 -12.13 31.40 -6.85
N ALA A 150 -12.23 30.25 -7.51
CA ALA A 150 -12.40 30.17 -8.96
C ALA A 150 -13.71 30.82 -9.46
N SER A 151 -14.76 30.85 -8.63
CA SER A 151 -16.01 31.59 -8.92
C SER A 151 -15.91 33.12 -8.71
N GLY A 152 -14.76 33.61 -8.24
CA GLY A 152 -14.48 35.02 -8.01
C GLY A 152 -14.73 35.53 -6.58
N LEU A 153 -14.84 34.64 -5.58
CA LEU A 153 -14.90 35.06 -4.17
C LEU A 153 -13.49 35.23 -3.60
N ASN A 154 -13.25 36.37 -2.94
CA ASN A 154 -11.98 36.63 -2.26
C ASN A 154 -12.09 36.19 -0.79
N ILE A 155 -11.54 35.01 -0.47
CA ILE A 155 -11.61 34.42 0.87
C ILE A 155 -10.29 34.59 1.64
N VAL A 156 -9.15 34.47 0.96
CA VAL A 156 -7.79 34.57 1.51
C VAL A 156 -7.23 35.96 1.22
N PHE A 157 -6.55 36.58 2.18
CA PHE A 157 -6.12 37.98 2.12
C PHE A 157 -4.63 38.22 2.41
N THR A 158 -3.91 37.27 3.01
CA THR A 158 -2.49 37.46 3.35
C THR A 158 -1.64 36.27 2.90
N LEU A 159 -0.34 36.50 2.68
CA LEU A 159 0.61 35.43 2.36
C LEU A 159 0.81 34.46 3.55
N ASP A 160 0.60 34.90 4.78
CA ASP A 160 0.55 34.00 5.94
C ASP A 160 -0.63 33.05 5.83
N GLU A 161 -1.83 33.54 5.48
CA GLU A 161 -2.99 32.67 5.23
C GLU A 161 -2.69 31.69 4.06
N VAL A 162 -2.01 32.12 2.99
CA VAL A 162 -1.56 31.23 1.90
C VAL A 162 -0.63 30.13 2.42
N ALA A 163 0.40 30.49 3.21
CA ALA A 163 1.34 29.51 3.78
C ALA A 163 0.63 28.51 4.71
N PHE A 164 -0.38 28.96 5.47
CA PHE A 164 -1.20 28.08 6.29
C PHE A 164 -2.01 27.11 5.43
N ILE A 165 -2.67 27.58 4.36
CA ILE A 165 -3.39 26.72 3.42
C ILE A 165 -2.45 25.70 2.75
N GLN A 166 -1.24 26.11 2.36
CA GLN A 166 -0.22 25.19 1.84
C GLN A 166 0.17 24.10 2.86
N ASN A 167 0.19 24.41 4.17
CA ASN A 167 0.40 23.39 5.20
C ASN A 167 -0.84 22.51 5.44
N LEU A 168 -2.06 23.01 5.22
CA LEU A 168 -3.26 22.16 5.19
C LEU A 168 -3.25 21.19 4.00
N VAL A 169 -2.64 21.54 2.87
CA VAL A 169 -2.38 20.58 1.79
C VAL A 169 -1.48 19.45 2.27
N PHE A 170 -0.38 19.75 2.98
CA PHE A 170 0.49 18.72 3.56
C PHE A 170 -0.19 17.90 4.66
N TYR A 171 -1.19 18.48 5.33
CA TYR A 171 -2.04 17.77 6.29
C TYR A 171 -2.89 16.68 5.61
N ILE A 172 -3.44 16.96 4.41
CA ILE A 172 -4.33 16.03 3.70
C ILE A 172 -3.62 15.15 2.65
N GLU A 173 -2.39 15.45 2.24
CA GLU A 173 -1.70 14.67 1.20
C GLU A 173 -1.46 13.21 1.61
N ALA A 174 -1.36 12.93 2.92
CA ALA A 174 -1.22 11.58 3.46
C ALA A 174 -2.56 10.83 3.63
N ALA A 175 -3.69 11.36 3.14
CA ALA A 175 -5.03 10.78 3.34
C ALA A 175 -5.14 9.30 2.93
N TYR A 176 -4.37 8.87 1.93
CA TYR A 176 -4.34 7.47 1.47
C TYR A 176 -3.86 6.45 2.51
N LYS A 177 -3.18 6.91 3.57
CA LYS A 177 -2.64 6.06 4.64
C LYS A 177 -3.10 6.44 6.05
N VAL A 178 -3.78 7.57 6.22
CA VAL A 178 -4.28 8.04 7.50
C VAL A 178 -5.66 7.45 7.77
N ALA A 179 -5.76 6.60 8.79
CA ALA A 179 -7.04 6.12 9.29
C ALA A 179 -7.75 7.24 10.06
N ASP A 180 -9.05 7.44 9.81
CA ASP A 180 -9.82 8.54 10.38
C ASP A 180 -11.20 8.07 10.90
N TYR A 181 -11.97 8.98 11.49
CA TYR A 181 -13.32 8.66 11.99
C TYR A 181 -14.41 8.71 10.91
N GLY A 182 -14.04 9.08 9.68
CA GLY A 182 -14.92 9.22 8.53
C GLY A 182 -16.03 10.26 8.71
N ILE A 183 -16.87 10.36 7.68
CA ILE A 183 -17.96 11.36 7.61
C ILE A 183 -19.04 11.18 8.70
N TRP A 184 -19.07 10.02 9.35
CA TRP A 184 -20.02 9.70 10.41
C TRP A 184 -19.45 9.80 11.82
N GLU A 185 -18.18 10.18 11.96
CA GLU A 185 -17.52 10.47 13.25
C GLU A 185 -17.39 9.25 14.17
N ARG A 186 -17.35 8.05 13.59
CA ARG A 186 -17.35 6.76 14.31
C ARG A 186 -16.13 5.89 14.06
N GLY A 187 -15.42 6.13 12.96
CA GLY A 187 -14.38 5.24 12.46
C GLY A 187 -15.01 3.93 12.03
N ASP A 188 -14.61 2.84 12.66
CA ASP A 188 -15.13 1.51 12.37
C ASP A 188 -16.65 1.36 12.64
N LYS A 189 -17.27 0.42 11.96
CA LYS A 189 -18.71 0.15 12.06
C LYS A 189 -19.18 -0.17 13.48
N THR A 190 -18.32 -0.77 14.31
CA THR A 190 -18.66 -1.13 15.70
C THR A 190 -18.73 0.09 16.62
N ASN A 191 -18.32 1.26 16.12
CA ASN A 191 -18.38 2.52 16.82
C ASN A 191 -17.70 2.42 18.19
N GLN A 192 -16.48 1.86 18.25
CA GLN A 192 -15.66 1.74 19.47
C GLN A 192 -14.59 2.82 19.56
N GLY A 193 -14.67 3.86 18.73
CA GLY A 193 -13.63 4.89 18.65
C GLY A 193 -12.36 4.41 17.93
N ILE A 194 -12.46 3.41 17.06
CA ILE A 194 -11.32 2.87 16.31
C ILE A 194 -11.32 3.54 14.92
N PRO A 195 -10.31 4.35 14.57
CA PRO A 195 -10.22 4.93 13.23
C PRO A 195 -9.95 3.85 12.18
N GLU A 196 -10.43 4.08 10.96
CA GLU A 196 -10.15 3.20 9.82
C GLU A 196 -9.96 4.02 8.54
N LEU A 197 -9.38 3.42 7.50
CA LEU A 197 -9.27 4.10 6.21
C LEU A 197 -10.65 4.15 5.54
N ASN A 198 -11.23 5.35 5.43
CA ASN A 198 -12.54 5.59 4.82
C ASN A 198 -12.38 6.11 3.39
N ALA A 199 -12.95 5.41 2.41
CA ALA A 199 -12.88 5.80 0.99
C ALA A 199 -13.47 7.20 0.73
N SER A 200 -14.52 7.61 1.47
CA SER A 200 -15.08 8.96 1.38
C SER A 200 -14.06 10.05 1.73
N SER A 201 -13.21 9.82 2.73
CA SER A 201 -12.18 10.76 3.16
C SER A 201 -11.05 10.83 2.13
N VAL A 202 -10.58 9.67 1.64
CA VAL A 202 -9.56 9.59 0.57
C VAL A 202 -10.05 10.27 -0.71
N GLY A 203 -11.31 10.03 -1.11
CA GLY A 203 -11.91 10.63 -2.30
C GLY A 203 -12.08 12.13 -2.20
N MET A 204 -12.49 12.64 -1.03
CA MET A 204 -12.60 14.07 -0.80
C MET A 204 -11.21 14.74 -0.79
N ALA A 205 -10.21 14.11 -0.16
CA ALA A 205 -8.82 14.58 -0.16
C ALA A 205 -8.25 14.65 -1.56
N LYS A 206 -8.40 13.58 -2.35
CA LYS A 206 -7.98 13.57 -3.76
C LYS A 206 -8.58 14.75 -4.54
N ALA A 207 -9.89 14.94 -4.44
CA ALA A 207 -10.57 16.02 -5.15
C ALA A 207 -10.12 17.41 -4.69
N ALA A 208 -9.85 17.59 -3.39
CA ALA A 208 -9.35 18.84 -2.85
C ALA A 208 -7.93 19.15 -3.34
N LEU A 209 -7.04 18.15 -3.33
CA LEU A 209 -5.68 18.24 -3.84
C LEU A 209 -5.67 18.63 -5.32
N GLU A 210 -6.48 17.97 -6.15
CA GLU A 210 -6.58 18.30 -7.57
C GLU A 210 -7.25 19.65 -7.85
N ALA A 211 -8.14 20.11 -6.97
CA ALA A 211 -8.84 21.39 -7.15
C ALA A 211 -7.98 22.59 -6.76
N ILE A 212 -7.10 22.46 -5.77
CA ILE A 212 -6.28 23.55 -5.26
C ILE A 212 -4.91 23.65 -5.95
N ASP A 213 -4.47 22.61 -6.65
CA ASP A 213 -3.21 22.61 -7.39
C ASP A 213 -3.16 23.72 -8.44
N GLU A 214 -2.06 24.48 -8.43
CA GLU A 214 -1.79 25.63 -9.29
C GLU A 214 -2.87 26.74 -9.21
N LEU A 215 -3.69 26.75 -8.14
CA LEU A 215 -4.69 27.79 -7.89
C LEU A 215 -4.06 28.99 -7.17
N ASP A 216 -4.30 30.17 -7.70
CA ASP A 216 -4.01 31.44 -7.02
C ASP A 216 -5.11 31.77 -6.00
N LEU A 217 -4.76 31.76 -4.71
CA LEU A 217 -5.71 32.01 -3.63
C LEU A 217 -6.21 33.47 -3.53
N PHE A 218 -5.55 34.41 -4.20
CA PHE A 218 -6.03 35.80 -4.35
C PHE A 218 -6.86 35.99 -5.62
N GLY A 219 -7.15 34.91 -6.35
CA GLY A 219 -7.94 34.92 -7.58
C GLY A 219 -7.25 35.74 -8.68
N ALA A 220 -8.03 36.50 -9.44
CA ALA A 220 -7.53 37.28 -10.58
C ALA A 220 -6.53 38.41 -10.22
N HIS A 221 -6.36 38.70 -8.94
CA HIS A 221 -5.49 39.76 -8.45
C HIS A 221 -4.21 39.25 -7.77
N GLY A 222 -4.00 37.94 -7.75
CA GLY A 222 -2.83 37.35 -7.12
C GLY A 222 -1.58 37.33 -7.98
N GLY A 223 -0.52 36.79 -7.40
CA GLY A 223 0.79 36.64 -8.04
C GLY A 223 1.36 35.24 -7.76
N SER A 224 2.55 34.96 -8.27
CA SER A 224 3.17 33.64 -8.14
C SER A 224 3.37 33.17 -6.69
N LYS A 225 3.41 34.09 -5.72
CA LYS A 225 3.53 33.78 -4.28
C LYS A 225 2.22 33.31 -3.62
N SER A 226 1.06 33.52 -4.24
CA SER A 226 -0.25 33.08 -3.73
C SER A 226 -0.75 31.79 -4.38
N VAL A 227 0.07 31.16 -5.22
CA VAL A 227 -0.21 29.88 -5.87
C VAL A 227 0.08 28.73 -4.92
N ILE A 228 -0.85 27.78 -4.83
CA ILE A 228 -0.67 26.53 -4.09
C ILE A 228 -0.11 25.46 -5.00
N HIS A 229 0.85 24.67 -4.50
CA HIS A 229 1.44 23.57 -5.26
C HIS A 229 1.14 22.23 -4.59
N VAL A 230 0.76 21.25 -5.42
CA VAL A 230 0.51 19.87 -5.01
C VAL A 230 1.39 18.93 -5.83
N LEU A 231 1.94 17.90 -5.20
CA LEU A 231 2.69 16.87 -5.92
C LEU A 231 1.71 15.85 -6.54
N PRO A 232 1.85 15.54 -7.84
CA PRO A 232 0.94 14.62 -8.53
C PRO A 232 1.04 13.18 -8.01
N ASP A 233 2.19 12.79 -7.47
CA ASP A 233 2.41 11.46 -6.91
C ASP A 233 1.45 11.19 -5.72
N GLU A 234 1.22 12.19 -4.85
CA GLU A 234 0.30 12.06 -3.69
C GLU A 234 -1.18 11.90 -4.13
N VAL A 235 -1.56 12.60 -5.21
CA VAL A 235 -2.89 12.48 -5.82
C VAL A 235 -3.09 11.08 -6.41
N GLU A 236 -2.10 10.55 -7.10
CA GLU A 236 -2.17 9.21 -7.70
C GLU A 236 -2.20 8.11 -6.63
N HIS A 237 -1.50 8.27 -5.50
CA HIS A 237 -1.66 7.37 -4.36
C HIS A 237 -3.11 7.32 -3.88
N CYS A 238 -3.79 8.47 -3.73
CA CYS A 238 -5.21 8.49 -3.38
C CYS A 238 -6.08 7.81 -4.45
N GLN A 239 -5.80 8.03 -5.74
CA GLN A 239 -6.51 7.39 -6.85
C GLN A 239 -6.37 5.87 -6.85
N SER A 240 -5.17 5.35 -6.65
CA SER A 240 -4.89 3.90 -6.60
C SER A 240 -5.69 3.23 -5.48
N ILE A 241 -5.74 3.86 -4.29
CA ILE A 241 -6.49 3.35 -3.13
C ILE A 241 -7.99 3.37 -3.41
N LEU A 242 -8.52 4.43 -4.01
CA LEU A 242 -9.94 4.49 -4.36
C LEU A 242 -10.32 3.39 -5.37
N TYR A 243 -9.45 3.14 -6.35
CA TYR A 243 -9.67 2.08 -7.34
C TYR A 243 -9.65 0.68 -6.71
N SER A 244 -8.83 0.44 -5.68
CA SER A 244 -8.77 -0.85 -4.99
C SER A 244 -9.90 -1.06 -3.97
N MET A 245 -10.37 0.01 -3.34
CA MET A 245 -11.40 -0.02 -2.29
C MET A 245 -12.81 -0.13 -2.87
N LEU A 246 -13.17 0.73 -3.85
CA LEU A 246 -14.54 0.84 -4.34
C LEU A 246 -15.03 -0.46 -5.01
N PRO A 247 -16.30 -0.85 -4.82
CA PRO A 247 -17.39 -0.09 -4.20
C PRO A 247 -17.41 -0.09 -2.67
N ARG A 248 -16.48 -0.78 -2.00
CA ARG A 248 -16.45 -0.82 -0.53
C ARG A 248 -16.02 0.51 0.05
N ALA A 249 -16.55 0.85 1.22
CA ALA A 249 -16.25 2.10 1.90
C ALA A 249 -15.05 1.99 2.84
N SER A 250 -14.89 0.85 3.52
CA SER A 250 -13.78 0.59 4.44
C SER A 250 -13.64 -0.91 4.72
N THR A 251 -12.71 -1.28 5.62
CA THR A 251 -12.53 -2.67 6.07
C THR A 251 -13.77 -3.23 6.79
N SER A 252 -14.47 -2.39 7.55
CA SER A 252 -15.67 -2.77 8.31
C SER A 252 -16.99 -2.40 7.63
N LYS A 253 -16.97 -1.59 6.56
CA LYS A 253 -18.17 -1.19 5.82
C LYS A 253 -18.09 -1.66 4.36
N GLU A 254 -18.85 -2.71 4.04
CA GLU A 254 -18.90 -3.24 2.67
C GLU A 254 -19.50 -2.27 1.65
N ILE A 255 -20.29 -1.29 2.09
CA ILE A 255 -20.84 -0.19 1.29
C ILE A 255 -21.25 0.96 2.22
N ASP A 256 -21.20 2.21 1.74
CA ASP A 256 -21.63 3.42 2.47
C ASP A 256 -22.22 4.45 1.49
N ALA A 257 -23.32 5.10 1.86
CA ALA A 257 -23.98 6.11 1.04
C ALA A 257 -23.19 7.42 0.94
N GLY A 258 -22.28 7.69 1.88
CA GLY A 258 -21.34 8.81 1.84
C GLY A 258 -20.41 8.78 0.61
N LEU A 259 -20.24 7.61 -0.03
CA LEU A 259 -19.49 7.47 -1.28
C LEU A 259 -20.12 8.27 -2.44
N LEU A 260 -21.42 8.60 -2.37
CA LEU A 260 -22.07 9.48 -3.35
C LEU A 260 -21.37 10.84 -3.47
N SER A 261 -20.80 11.34 -2.36
CA SER A 261 -20.09 12.63 -2.34
C SER A 261 -18.78 12.62 -3.12
N ILE A 262 -18.20 11.44 -3.38
CA ILE A 262 -16.93 11.29 -4.09
C ILE A 262 -17.06 10.76 -5.52
N ILE A 263 -18.06 9.91 -5.80
CA ILE A 263 -18.29 9.39 -7.16
C ILE A 263 -19.08 10.38 -8.03
N SER A 264 -19.70 11.39 -7.42
CA SER A 264 -20.47 12.45 -8.08
C SER A 264 -20.18 13.80 -7.42
N TYR A 265 -21.11 14.75 -7.53
CA TYR A 265 -21.00 16.06 -6.88
C TYR A 265 -20.89 15.91 -5.36
N PRO A 266 -19.97 16.60 -4.69
CA PRO A 266 -19.11 17.67 -5.23
C PRO A 266 -17.73 17.25 -5.73
N ALA A 267 -17.23 16.06 -5.38
CA ALA A 267 -15.80 15.78 -5.53
C ALA A 267 -15.40 15.29 -6.95
N PHE A 268 -16.25 14.47 -7.58
CA PHE A 268 -15.95 13.77 -8.83
C PHE A 268 -14.56 13.10 -8.84
N ALA A 269 -14.21 12.45 -7.72
CA ALA A 269 -12.87 11.96 -7.44
C ALA A 269 -12.49 10.73 -8.28
N VAL A 270 -13.47 9.92 -8.70
CA VAL A 270 -13.25 8.64 -9.39
C VAL A 270 -13.26 8.82 -10.90
N GLU A 271 -12.18 8.40 -11.56
CA GLU A 271 -12.00 8.57 -13.01
C GLU A 271 -12.62 7.43 -13.85
N ASP A 272 -12.76 6.23 -13.30
CA ASP A 272 -13.33 5.08 -14.03
C ASP A 272 -14.86 5.05 -13.89
N VAL A 273 -15.55 5.31 -14.99
CA VAL A 273 -17.02 5.30 -15.07
C VAL A 273 -17.63 3.95 -14.68
N ASN A 274 -16.93 2.84 -14.91
CA ASN A 274 -17.43 1.51 -14.54
C ASN A 274 -17.45 1.36 -13.02
N VAL A 275 -16.42 1.85 -12.34
CA VAL A 275 -16.35 1.85 -10.87
C VAL A 275 -17.41 2.78 -10.28
N VAL A 276 -17.61 3.97 -10.88
CA VAL A 276 -18.69 4.89 -10.49
C VAL A 276 -20.06 4.22 -10.59
N ASN A 277 -20.36 3.60 -11.73
CA ASN A 277 -21.65 2.95 -11.97
C ASN A 277 -21.86 1.71 -11.09
N ALA A 278 -20.82 0.90 -10.88
CA ALA A 278 -20.87 -0.25 -9.98
C ALA A 278 -21.13 0.18 -8.53
N THR A 279 -20.42 1.21 -8.06
CA THR A 279 -20.61 1.78 -6.70
C THR A 279 -22.01 2.34 -6.53
N LYS A 280 -22.49 3.14 -7.49
CA LYS A 280 -23.86 3.68 -7.48
C LYS A 280 -24.90 2.55 -7.44
N SER A 281 -24.72 1.51 -8.24
CA SER A 281 -25.64 0.36 -8.29
C SER A 281 -25.68 -0.41 -6.97
N GLU A 282 -24.55 -0.61 -6.31
CA GLU A 282 -24.49 -1.25 -4.99
C GLU A 282 -25.19 -0.40 -3.91
N ILE A 283 -25.01 0.93 -3.92
CA ILE A 283 -25.72 1.84 -2.99
C ILE A 283 -27.23 1.74 -3.20
N LEU A 284 -27.69 1.83 -4.46
CA LEU A 284 -29.11 1.72 -4.81
C LEU A 284 -29.69 0.36 -4.40
N THR A 285 -28.94 -0.73 -4.61
CA THR A 285 -29.42 -2.10 -4.34
C THR A 285 -29.49 -2.41 -2.85
N LYS A 286 -28.53 -1.92 -2.05
CA LYS A 286 -28.37 -2.32 -0.64
C LYS A 286 -28.84 -1.29 0.37
N LEU A 287 -28.78 0.00 0.04
CA LEU A 287 -28.99 1.08 1.00
C LEU A 287 -30.24 1.92 0.73
N GLN A 288 -30.78 1.90 -0.49
CA GLN A 288 -31.98 2.68 -0.81
C GLN A 288 -33.22 2.09 -0.12
N GLY A 289 -34.00 2.97 0.50
CA GLY A 289 -35.32 2.69 1.07
C GLY A 289 -36.42 3.58 0.49
N ARG A 290 -37.55 3.67 1.21
CA ARG A 290 -38.76 4.41 0.77
C ARG A 290 -38.73 5.91 1.08
N TYR A 291 -37.75 6.37 1.86
CA TYR A 291 -37.61 7.75 2.35
C TYR A 291 -36.19 8.32 2.18
N GLY A 292 -35.27 7.59 1.56
CA GLY A 292 -33.88 7.98 1.40
C GLY A 292 -32.97 6.77 1.25
N CYS A 293 -31.71 6.90 1.65
CA CYS A 293 -30.81 5.76 1.83
C CYS A 293 -30.36 5.64 3.28
N SER A 294 -30.15 4.42 3.77
CA SER A 294 -29.40 4.19 5.00
C SER A 294 -27.94 4.59 4.81
N ARG A 295 -27.25 4.99 5.89
CA ARG A 295 -25.84 5.40 5.80
C ARG A 295 -24.94 4.25 5.40
N PHE A 296 -25.08 3.11 6.08
CA PHE A 296 -24.46 1.83 5.77
C PHE A 296 -25.28 0.70 6.43
N LEU A 297 -25.03 -0.56 6.05
CA LEU A 297 -25.76 -1.71 6.59
C LEU A 297 -25.52 -1.88 8.10
N ARG A 298 -26.54 -2.26 8.88
CA ARG A 298 -26.49 -2.42 10.35
C ARG A 298 -26.05 -1.16 11.09
N ASP A 299 -26.43 0.01 10.58
CA ASP A 299 -26.22 1.27 11.26
C ASP A 299 -27.30 1.52 12.34
N GLY A 300 -26.87 1.61 13.59
CA GLY A 300 -27.77 1.80 14.73
C GLY A 300 -28.23 3.23 14.98
N TYR A 301 -27.66 4.24 14.31
CA TYR A 301 -27.90 5.64 14.68
C TYR A 301 -29.37 6.05 14.62
N LYS A 302 -29.88 6.49 15.77
CA LYS A 302 -31.26 6.88 16.05
C LYS A 302 -32.28 5.80 15.71
N THR A 303 -31.87 4.54 15.58
CA THR A 303 -32.80 3.42 15.46
C THR A 303 -33.51 3.20 16.80
N PRO A 304 -34.73 2.63 16.81
CA PRO A 304 -35.46 2.39 18.07
C PRO A 304 -34.78 1.45 19.06
N ARG A 305 -33.78 0.69 18.61
CA ARG A 305 -33.03 -0.28 19.42
C ARG A 305 -31.71 0.28 19.96
N GLU A 306 -31.28 1.46 19.51
CA GLU A 306 -30.05 2.10 20.00
C GLU A 306 -30.26 2.68 21.41
N ASP A 307 -29.28 2.49 22.30
CA ASP A 307 -29.23 3.21 23.57
C ASP A 307 -28.69 4.64 23.37
N PRO A 308 -29.52 5.69 23.50
CA PRO A 308 -29.09 7.06 23.26
C PRO A 308 -28.14 7.61 24.35
N ASN A 309 -27.98 6.91 25.48
CA ASN A 309 -27.14 7.36 26.59
C ASN A 309 -25.68 6.90 26.45
N ARG A 310 -25.37 6.08 25.45
CA ARG A 310 -24.04 5.49 25.25
C ARG A 310 -23.47 5.89 23.90
N LEU A 311 -22.19 6.25 23.89
CA LEU A 311 -21.49 6.61 22.66
C LEU A 311 -21.13 5.40 21.78
N HIS A 312 -20.74 4.29 22.42
CA HIS A 312 -20.24 3.08 21.75
C HIS A 312 -21.24 1.91 21.82
N TYR A 313 -21.24 1.04 20.81
CA TYR A 313 -22.17 -0.11 20.77
C TYR A 313 -21.69 -1.28 21.62
N ASP A 314 -22.59 -2.21 21.98
CA ASP A 314 -22.15 -3.53 22.42
C ASP A 314 -21.77 -4.40 21.22
N PRO A 315 -20.83 -5.34 21.35
CA PRO A 315 -20.35 -6.15 20.22
C PRO A 315 -21.48 -6.85 19.42
N ALA A 316 -22.53 -7.32 20.10
CA ALA A 316 -23.66 -8.00 19.46
C ALA A 316 -24.80 -7.08 18.99
N GLU A 317 -24.74 -5.78 19.26
CA GLU A 317 -25.83 -4.81 19.03
C GLU A 317 -26.06 -4.57 17.53
N LEU A 318 -25.00 -4.63 16.70
CA LEU A 318 -25.09 -4.40 15.25
C LEU A 318 -26.13 -5.27 14.56
N LYS A 319 -26.29 -6.54 14.97
CA LYS A 319 -27.30 -7.41 14.40
C LYS A 319 -28.73 -6.96 14.71
N LEU A 320 -28.95 -6.27 15.83
CA LEU A 320 -30.26 -5.72 16.18
C LEU A 320 -30.65 -4.58 15.23
N PHE A 321 -29.70 -3.90 14.61
CA PHE A 321 -29.99 -2.79 13.70
C PHE A 321 -30.31 -3.24 12.27
N GLU A 322 -30.07 -4.52 11.95
CA GLU A 322 -30.31 -5.09 10.63
C GLU A 322 -31.78 -4.93 10.22
N ASN A 323 -32.00 -4.34 9.05
CA ASN A 323 -33.30 -4.03 8.43
C ASN A 323 -34.13 -2.90 9.08
N ILE A 324 -33.65 -2.28 10.16
CA ILE A 324 -34.33 -1.15 10.83
C ILE A 324 -33.53 0.15 10.76
N GLU A 325 -32.44 0.16 9.99
CA GLU A 325 -31.53 1.31 9.83
C GLU A 325 -32.30 2.55 9.38
N CYS A 326 -32.00 3.72 9.94
CA CYS A 326 -32.67 4.97 9.56
C CYS A 326 -32.38 5.35 8.11
N GLU A 327 -33.38 5.90 7.41
CA GLU A 327 -33.27 6.32 6.02
C GLU A 327 -33.07 7.84 5.94
N TRP A 328 -32.09 8.29 5.17
CA TRP A 328 -31.67 9.70 5.10
C TRP A 328 -32.05 10.33 3.75
N PRO A 329 -32.97 11.33 3.74
CA PRO A 329 -33.42 12.00 2.52
C PRO A 329 -32.33 12.75 1.74
N VAL A 330 -31.24 13.14 2.42
CA VAL A 330 -30.14 13.88 1.79
C VAL A 330 -29.54 13.13 0.60
N PHE A 331 -29.52 11.80 0.62
CA PHE A 331 -28.97 11.01 -0.49
C PHE A 331 -29.81 11.10 -1.77
N TRP A 332 -31.11 11.33 -1.68
CA TRP A 332 -31.93 11.64 -2.86
C TRP A 332 -31.59 13.01 -3.45
N THR A 333 -31.12 13.98 -2.65
CA THR A 333 -30.61 15.24 -3.20
C THR A 333 -29.31 15.03 -3.98
N TYR A 334 -28.43 14.12 -3.54
CA TYR A 334 -27.25 13.71 -4.32
C TYR A 334 -27.65 13.08 -5.66
N PHE A 335 -28.62 12.17 -5.67
CA PHE A 335 -29.10 11.58 -6.93
C PHE A 335 -29.79 12.60 -7.84
N LEU A 336 -30.50 13.58 -7.29
CA LEU A 336 -31.10 14.64 -8.09
C LEU A 336 -30.02 15.50 -8.75
N ILE A 337 -29.00 15.93 -8.00
CA ILE A 337 -27.87 16.70 -8.53
C ILE A 337 -27.11 15.88 -9.57
N ASP A 338 -26.82 14.62 -9.29
CA ASP A 338 -26.18 13.69 -10.22
C ASP A 338 -26.95 13.55 -11.54
N GLY A 339 -28.28 13.42 -11.48
CA GLY A 339 -29.14 13.41 -12.66
C GLY A 339 -29.03 14.70 -13.48
N VAL A 340 -28.93 15.87 -12.82
CA VAL A 340 -28.70 17.15 -13.51
C VAL A 340 -27.33 17.18 -14.21
N PHE A 341 -26.26 16.73 -13.55
CA PHE A 341 -24.92 16.68 -14.15
C PHE A 341 -24.83 15.72 -15.34
N ASN A 342 -25.55 14.59 -15.30
CA ASN A 342 -25.60 13.61 -16.37
C ASN A 342 -26.63 13.95 -17.48
N GLY A 343 -27.46 14.97 -17.28
CA GLY A 343 -28.55 15.31 -18.19
C GLY A 343 -29.70 14.30 -18.18
N ASP A 344 -29.79 13.45 -17.16
CA ASP A 344 -30.85 12.45 -17.00
C ASP A 344 -32.11 13.09 -16.40
N LYS A 345 -33.03 13.49 -17.28
CA LYS A 345 -34.29 14.11 -16.89
C LYS A 345 -35.24 13.15 -16.15
N ILE A 346 -35.11 11.84 -16.37
CA ILE A 346 -35.97 10.84 -15.74
C ILE A 346 -35.58 10.74 -14.27
N GLN A 347 -34.28 10.54 -14.01
CA GLN A 347 -33.72 10.52 -12.66
C GLN A 347 -34.06 11.81 -11.88
N VAL A 348 -33.89 12.98 -12.52
CA VAL A 348 -34.21 14.27 -11.89
C VAL A 348 -35.68 14.37 -11.48
N GLN A 349 -36.60 13.90 -12.34
CA GLN A 349 -38.03 13.97 -12.04
C GLN A 349 -38.42 12.97 -10.94
N GLU A 350 -37.90 11.74 -11.01
CA GLU A 350 -38.14 10.68 -10.02
C GLU A 350 -37.77 11.13 -8.61
N TYR A 351 -36.54 11.58 -8.40
CA TYR A 351 -36.10 12.01 -7.07
C TYR A 351 -36.73 13.33 -6.62
N ARG A 352 -37.14 14.20 -7.55
CA ARG A 352 -37.91 15.39 -7.21
C ARG A 352 -39.28 15.02 -6.62
N GLU A 353 -40.01 14.14 -7.29
CA GLU A 353 -41.32 13.66 -6.82
C GLU A 353 -41.19 12.91 -5.48
N ALA A 354 -40.15 12.09 -5.34
CA ALA A 354 -39.86 11.37 -4.10
C ALA A 354 -39.62 12.34 -2.94
N LEU A 355 -38.77 13.37 -3.13
CA LEU A 355 -38.51 14.41 -2.14
C LEU A 355 -39.77 15.23 -1.80
N GLU A 356 -40.58 15.60 -2.81
CA GLU A 356 -41.84 16.32 -2.59
C GLU A 356 -42.83 15.53 -1.72
N GLY A 357 -42.78 14.19 -1.78
CA GLY A 357 -43.60 13.29 -0.96
C GLY A 357 -43.20 13.21 0.51
N ILE A 358 -41.93 13.50 0.84
CA ILE A 358 -41.38 13.34 2.21
C ILE A 358 -40.94 14.65 2.86
N ILE A 359 -40.90 15.78 2.15
CA ILE A 359 -40.55 17.07 2.76
C ILE A 359 -41.66 17.57 3.68
N ILE A 360 -41.29 18.09 4.85
CA ILE A 360 -42.24 18.58 5.85
C ILE A 360 -42.65 20.01 5.52
N ARG A 361 -43.96 20.27 5.47
CA ARG A 361 -44.53 21.60 5.21
C ARG A 361 -44.95 22.27 6.51
N GLU A 362 -44.29 23.36 6.87
CA GLU A 362 -44.66 24.15 8.05
C GLU A 362 -45.89 25.05 7.79
N LYS A 363 -46.55 25.54 8.85
CA LYS A 363 -47.80 26.35 8.78
C LYS A 363 -47.68 27.62 7.92
N LYS A 364 -46.46 28.13 7.69
CA LYS A 364 -46.18 29.31 6.85
C LYS A 364 -45.83 28.97 5.40
N GLY A 365 -45.93 27.70 5.00
CA GLY A 365 -45.55 27.23 3.66
C GLY A 365 -44.04 27.04 3.46
N ILE A 366 -43.26 27.01 4.54
CA ILE A 366 -41.81 26.73 4.51
C ILE A 366 -41.62 25.21 4.36
N LEU A 367 -40.72 24.83 3.47
CA LEU A 367 -40.35 23.44 3.20
C LEU A 367 -39.12 23.07 4.02
N LEU A 368 -39.24 22.06 4.89
CA LEU A 368 -38.20 21.64 5.82
C LEU A 368 -37.76 20.21 5.51
N MET A 369 -36.46 20.04 5.28
CA MET A 369 -35.81 18.75 5.10
C MET A 369 -35.48 18.13 6.47
N PRO A 370 -36.03 16.97 6.83
CA PRO A 370 -35.62 16.26 8.05
C PRO A 370 -34.23 15.62 7.89
N GLU A 371 -33.56 15.34 9.01
CA GLU A 371 -32.30 14.60 9.03
C GLU A 371 -32.49 13.16 8.55
N LEU A 372 -33.50 12.46 9.10
CA LEU A 372 -33.75 11.05 8.79
C LEU A 372 -35.21 10.62 9.05
N TYR A 373 -35.53 9.40 8.62
CA TYR A 373 -36.77 8.68 8.84
C TYR A 373 -36.50 7.35 9.58
N ALA A 374 -37.13 7.18 10.74
CA ALA A 374 -36.94 6.03 11.62
C ALA A 374 -38.19 5.16 11.71
N VAL A 375 -38.00 3.86 11.95
CA VAL A 375 -39.10 2.93 12.26
C VAL A 375 -39.75 3.35 13.60
N PRO A 376 -41.08 3.36 13.74
CA PRO A 376 -41.73 3.60 15.02
C PRO A 376 -41.34 2.52 16.06
N PRO A 377 -41.05 2.88 17.33
CA PRO A 377 -40.63 1.91 18.36
C PRO A 377 -41.62 0.77 18.59
N ASP A 378 -42.92 1.02 18.40
CA ASP A 378 -44.01 0.05 18.55
C ASP A 378 -44.16 -0.92 17.37
N LYS A 379 -43.44 -0.70 16.26
CA LYS A 379 -43.54 -1.48 15.01
C LYS A 379 -42.24 -2.15 14.57
N VAL A 380 -41.24 -2.18 15.45
CA VAL A 380 -39.92 -2.76 15.14
C VAL A 380 -40.03 -4.25 14.80
N ASP A 381 -40.85 -4.99 15.55
CA ASP A 381 -40.99 -6.43 15.34
C ASP A 381 -41.69 -6.74 14.00
N GLU A 382 -42.64 -5.90 13.56
CA GLU A 382 -43.28 -5.99 12.24
C GLU A 382 -42.28 -5.77 11.09
N GLU A 383 -41.36 -4.81 11.25
CA GLU A 383 -40.31 -4.53 10.27
C GLU A 383 -39.28 -5.67 10.19
N TYR A 384 -38.94 -6.34 11.29
CA TYR A 384 -38.06 -7.52 11.24
C TYR A 384 -38.70 -8.71 10.52
N GLU A 385 -40.00 -8.92 10.69
CA GLU A 385 -40.72 -10.01 10.01
C GLU A 385 -40.84 -9.73 8.51
N ASN A 386 -41.11 -8.49 8.13
CA ASN A 386 -41.27 -8.05 6.74
C ASN A 386 -40.50 -6.74 6.50
N PRO A 387 -39.19 -6.82 6.15
CA PRO A 387 -38.38 -5.64 5.88
C PRO A 387 -38.99 -4.70 4.84
N HIS A 388 -38.84 -3.38 5.08
CA HIS A 388 -39.35 -2.28 4.26
C HIS A 388 -40.89 -2.14 4.21
N SER A 389 -41.63 -2.80 5.10
CA SER A 389 -43.10 -2.77 5.12
C SER A 389 -43.68 -1.65 6.00
N VAL A 390 -42.97 -1.22 7.04
CA VAL A 390 -43.46 -0.24 8.02
C VAL A 390 -43.22 1.19 7.57
N ASP A 391 -44.24 2.05 7.69
CA ASP A 391 -44.09 3.50 7.45
C ASP A 391 -43.24 4.15 8.54
N ARG A 392 -42.26 4.95 8.11
CA ARG A 392 -41.28 5.60 8.99
C ARG A 392 -41.72 7.00 9.38
N VAL A 393 -41.27 7.45 10.55
CA VAL A 393 -41.54 8.78 11.09
C VAL A 393 -40.30 9.68 11.01
N PRO A 394 -40.46 10.99 10.76
CA PRO A 394 -39.32 11.90 10.71
C PRO A 394 -38.66 12.01 12.09
N GLY A 395 -37.33 11.98 12.11
CA GLY A 395 -36.52 12.05 13.32
C GLY A 395 -35.27 12.91 13.13
N GLY A 396 -34.62 13.24 14.24
CA GLY A 396 -33.40 14.05 14.25
C GLY A 396 -33.64 15.56 14.05
N LYS A 397 -32.66 16.25 13.46
CA LYS A 397 -32.66 17.71 13.24
C LYS A 397 -33.71 18.09 12.18
N LEU A 398 -34.43 19.18 12.42
CA LEU A 398 -35.41 19.75 11.48
C LEU A 398 -35.39 21.29 11.53
N PRO A 399 -34.94 21.99 10.47
CA PRO A 399 -34.33 21.43 9.26
C PRO A 399 -32.94 20.83 9.55
N HIS A 400 -32.58 19.79 8.82
CA HIS A 400 -31.20 19.35 8.70
C HIS A 400 -30.46 20.26 7.71
N LEU A 401 -29.57 21.14 8.19
CA LEU A 401 -29.00 22.24 7.38
C LEU A 401 -28.25 21.76 6.13
N TRP A 402 -27.48 20.67 6.23
CA TRP A 402 -26.82 20.05 5.07
C TRP A 402 -27.84 19.58 4.02
N GLY A 403 -28.84 18.79 4.44
CA GLY A 403 -29.90 18.31 3.54
C GLY A 403 -30.75 19.45 2.96
N GLN A 404 -31.07 20.46 3.77
CA GLN A 404 -31.81 21.65 3.35
C GLN A 404 -31.04 22.43 2.29
N SER A 405 -29.73 22.60 2.47
CA SER A 405 -28.88 23.31 1.52
C SER A 405 -28.81 22.59 0.17
N LEU A 406 -28.53 21.28 0.17
CA LEU A 406 -28.48 20.51 -1.07
C LEU A 406 -29.85 20.43 -1.77
N TYR A 407 -30.95 20.38 -1.03
CA TYR A 407 -32.28 20.49 -1.60
C TYR A 407 -32.51 21.81 -2.34
N ILE A 408 -32.16 22.94 -1.73
CA ILE A 408 -32.27 24.27 -2.36
C ILE A 408 -31.38 24.35 -3.60
N LEU A 409 -30.11 23.93 -3.47
CA LEU A 409 -29.15 23.95 -4.57
C LEU A 409 -29.62 23.09 -5.76
N SER A 410 -30.07 21.87 -5.47
CA SER A 410 -30.58 20.93 -6.48
C SER A 410 -31.85 21.47 -7.17
N SER A 411 -32.70 22.20 -6.45
CA SER A 411 -33.88 22.85 -7.01
C SER A 411 -33.52 24.02 -7.93
N LEU A 412 -32.53 24.84 -7.55
CA LEU A 412 -32.02 25.93 -8.38
C LEU A 412 -31.40 25.41 -9.70
N LEU A 413 -30.66 24.30 -9.63
CA LEU A 413 -30.09 23.62 -10.79
C LEU A 413 -31.19 23.06 -11.70
N ALA A 414 -32.11 22.29 -11.12
CA ALA A 414 -33.12 21.57 -11.90
C ALA A 414 -34.21 22.51 -12.48
N GLU A 415 -34.36 23.72 -11.94
CA GLU A 415 -35.19 24.79 -12.52
C GLU A 415 -34.43 25.66 -13.55
N GLY A 416 -33.12 25.42 -13.73
CA GLY A 416 -32.31 26.13 -14.72
C GLY A 416 -31.85 27.53 -14.28
N PHE A 417 -32.01 27.90 -13.00
CA PHE A 417 -31.44 29.14 -12.47
C PHE A 417 -29.92 29.08 -12.40
N LEU A 418 -29.38 27.88 -12.16
CA LEU A 418 -27.95 27.58 -12.19
C LEU A 418 -27.63 26.57 -13.29
N ALA A 419 -26.48 26.74 -13.92
CA ALA A 419 -25.84 25.73 -14.75
C ALA A 419 -24.81 24.95 -13.92
N THR A 420 -24.54 23.72 -14.31
CA THR A 420 -23.58 22.84 -13.61
C THR A 420 -22.18 23.44 -13.51
N GLY A 421 -21.73 24.15 -14.56
CA GLY A 421 -20.43 24.83 -14.56
C GLY A 421 -20.32 26.04 -13.62
N GLU A 422 -21.42 26.57 -13.09
CA GLU A 422 -21.39 27.66 -12.12
C GLU A 422 -21.03 27.14 -10.72
N ILE A 423 -21.47 25.94 -10.37
CA ILE A 423 -21.15 25.30 -9.08
C ILE A 423 -19.95 24.35 -9.15
N ASP A 424 -19.38 24.17 -10.34
CA ASP A 424 -18.14 23.45 -10.64
C ASP A 424 -17.29 24.24 -11.67
N PRO A 425 -16.82 25.44 -11.30
CA PRO A 425 -15.97 26.27 -12.15
C PRO A 425 -14.62 25.61 -12.49
N LEU A 426 -14.11 24.73 -11.63
CA LEU A 426 -12.88 23.97 -11.87
C LEU A 426 -13.10 22.71 -12.74
N HIS A 427 -14.31 22.49 -13.22
CA HIS A 427 -14.65 21.46 -14.22
C HIS A 427 -14.32 20.03 -13.81
N ARG A 428 -14.40 19.76 -12.50
CA ARG A 428 -14.15 18.46 -11.88
C ARG A 428 -15.02 17.34 -12.45
N ARG A 429 -16.25 17.67 -12.88
CA ARG A 429 -17.19 16.72 -13.51
C ARG A 429 -16.63 15.97 -14.73
N PHE A 430 -15.59 16.51 -15.37
CA PHE A 430 -14.95 15.88 -16.54
C PHE A 430 -13.80 14.93 -16.16
N SER A 431 -13.64 14.57 -14.88
CA SER A 431 -12.63 13.59 -14.44
C SER A 431 -12.76 12.23 -15.13
N THR A 432 -13.97 11.83 -15.51
CA THR A 432 -14.30 10.60 -16.25
C THR A 432 -14.27 10.75 -17.78
N ALA A 433 -13.98 11.96 -18.30
CA ALA A 433 -13.93 12.19 -19.74
C ALA A 433 -12.79 11.39 -20.39
N PHE A 434 -12.98 10.99 -21.64
CA PHE A 434 -11.97 10.27 -22.41
C PHE A 434 -10.66 11.08 -22.49
N LYS A 435 -9.56 10.46 -22.07
CA LYS A 435 -8.22 11.07 -22.09
C LYS A 435 -7.43 10.53 -23.29
N PRO A 436 -6.70 11.39 -24.02
CA PRO A 436 -5.93 10.96 -25.18
C PRO A 436 -4.77 10.05 -24.78
N ASP A 437 -4.29 9.22 -25.72
CA ASP A 437 -3.13 8.36 -25.52
C ASP A 437 -1.90 9.19 -25.10
N VAL A 438 -1.35 8.88 -23.92
CA VAL A 438 -0.13 9.50 -23.41
C VAL A 438 1.08 8.95 -24.17
N VAL A 439 1.94 9.86 -24.65
CA VAL A 439 3.24 9.52 -25.25
C VAL A 439 4.32 10.07 -24.33
N VAL A 440 5.10 9.17 -23.74
CA VAL A 440 6.21 9.55 -22.85
C VAL A 440 7.41 9.98 -23.68
N GLN A 441 7.90 11.18 -23.41
CA GLN A 441 9.10 11.73 -24.05
C GLN A 441 10.32 11.30 -23.22
N ILE A 442 11.34 10.77 -23.88
CA ILE A 442 12.53 10.27 -23.20
C ILE A 442 13.76 10.93 -23.79
N THR A 443 14.57 11.53 -22.92
CA THR A 443 15.88 12.05 -23.28
C THR A 443 16.94 11.20 -22.59
N VAL A 444 17.72 10.48 -23.39
CA VAL A 444 18.90 9.75 -22.92
C VAL A 444 20.10 10.69 -22.94
N LEU A 445 20.78 10.83 -21.80
CA LEU A 445 21.96 11.68 -21.65
C LEU A 445 23.17 10.84 -21.28
N ALA A 446 24.35 11.21 -21.78
CA ALA A 446 25.60 10.64 -21.31
C ALA A 446 26.14 11.44 -20.11
N GLU A 447 26.52 10.75 -19.03
CA GLU A 447 27.18 11.38 -17.88
C GLU A 447 28.49 12.06 -18.30
N SER A 448 29.27 11.41 -19.16
CA SER A 448 30.57 11.87 -19.62
C SER A 448 30.70 11.88 -21.16
N ASN A 449 31.74 12.54 -21.68
CA ASN A 449 32.02 12.56 -23.11
C ASN A 449 32.52 11.19 -23.62
N GLU A 450 33.13 10.38 -22.75
CA GLU A 450 33.57 9.03 -23.05
C GLU A 450 32.36 8.12 -23.31
N ILE A 451 31.36 8.14 -22.43
CA ILE A 451 30.11 7.38 -22.60
C ILE A 451 29.35 7.82 -23.86
N LYS A 452 29.35 9.12 -24.15
CA LYS A 452 28.76 9.68 -25.37
C LYS A 452 29.42 9.09 -26.63
N GLU A 453 30.73 8.92 -26.63
CA GLU A 453 31.47 8.33 -27.73
C GLU A 453 31.17 6.83 -27.87
N LEU A 454 31.10 6.07 -26.76
CA LEU A 454 30.70 4.66 -26.77
C LEU A 454 29.30 4.45 -27.38
N LEU A 455 28.31 5.25 -26.97
CA LEU A 455 26.97 5.21 -27.55
C LEU A 455 26.98 5.55 -29.05
N ARG A 456 27.81 6.51 -29.47
CA ARG A 456 27.99 6.88 -30.88
C ARG A 456 28.56 5.73 -31.71
N HIS A 457 29.49 4.95 -31.18
CA HIS A 457 30.01 3.75 -31.84
C HIS A 457 28.92 2.71 -32.13
N HIS A 458 27.88 2.65 -31.30
CA HIS A 458 26.70 1.79 -31.51
C HIS A 458 25.61 2.42 -32.38
N GLY A 459 25.87 3.57 -32.99
CA GLY A 459 24.93 4.29 -33.85
C GLY A 459 23.88 5.11 -33.09
N ILE A 460 24.06 5.33 -31.77
CA ILE A 460 23.12 6.05 -30.93
C ILE A 460 23.68 7.46 -30.67
N SER A 461 22.95 8.49 -31.12
CA SER A 461 23.36 9.88 -30.94
C SER A 461 22.71 10.50 -29.71
N VAL A 462 23.50 10.81 -28.69
CA VAL A 462 23.04 11.42 -27.42
C VAL A 462 23.80 12.72 -27.11
N GLN A 463 23.24 13.52 -26.20
CA GLN A 463 23.90 14.70 -25.64
C GLN A 463 24.51 14.35 -24.28
N SER A 464 25.63 14.98 -23.91
CA SER A 464 26.14 14.91 -22.55
C SER A 464 25.37 15.86 -21.62
N ILE A 465 25.48 15.67 -20.31
CA ILE A 465 24.90 16.61 -19.32
C ILE A 465 25.45 18.02 -19.52
N ALA A 466 26.72 18.17 -19.93
CA ALA A 466 27.33 19.47 -20.21
C ALA A 466 26.79 20.12 -21.51
N ASP A 467 26.39 19.33 -22.51
CA ASP A 467 25.94 19.84 -23.81
C ASP A 467 24.58 20.55 -23.76
N ILE A 468 23.76 20.28 -22.75
CA ILE A 468 22.36 20.76 -22.66
C ILE A 468 22.20 22.05 -21.86
N TYR A 469 23.30 22.61 -21.34
CA TYR A 469 23.30 23.93 -20.71
C TYR A 469 22.70 24.98 -21.66
N PRO A 470 21.76 25.84 -21.23
CA PRO A 470 21.47 26.24 -19.85
C PRO A 470 20.44 25.39 -19.09
N ILE A 471 19.97 24.26 -19.64
CA ILE A 471 19.07 23.35 -18.90
C ILE A 471 19.90 22.55 -17.91
N ARG A 472 19.52 22.59 -16.63
CA ARG A 472 20.24 21.90 -15.55
C ARG A 472 19.60 20.56 -15.25
N VAL A 473 20.42 19.52 -15.20
CA VAL A 473 19.99 18.18 -14.77
C VAL A 473 20.41 18.00 -13.34
N GLN A 474 19.47 17.61 -12.48
CA GLN A 474 19.73 17.34 -11.08
C GLN A 474 19.09 16.01 -10.66
N PRO A 475 19.61 15.33 -9.63
CA PRO A 475 18.95 14.16 -9.10
C PRO A 475 17.65 14.48 -8.35
N ALA A 476 16.70 13.54 -8.31
CA ALA A 476 15.40 13.71 -7.63
C ALA A 476 15.48 14.11 -6.15
N ARG A 477 16.53 13.70 -5.43
CA ARG A 477 16.75 14.11 -4.02
C ARG A 477 16.86 15.63 -3.87
N ILE A 478 17.46 16.33 -4.84
CA ILE A 478 17.59 17.79 -4.82
C ILE A 478 16.21 18.42 -4.89
N LEU A 479 15.33 17.92 -5.77
CA LEU A 479 13.96 18.39 -5.86
C LEU A 479 13.20 18.21 -4.54
N SER A 480 13.43 17.09 -3.83
CA SER A 480 12.83 16.83 -2.52
C SER A 480 13.25 17.86 -1.47
N HIS A 481 14.54 18.25 -1.44
CA HIS A 481 15.04 19.33 -0.58
C HIS A 481 14.46 20.71 -0.95
N LEU A 482 14.31 21.00 -2.25
CA LEU A 482 13.71 22.24 -2.71
C LEU A 482 12.23 22.36 -2.25
N TYR A 483 11.45 21.29 -2.43
CA TYR A 483 10.06 21.26 -1.97
C TYR A 483 9.93 21.29 -0.44
N ALA A 484 10.94 20.87 0.33
CA ALA A 484 10.90 20.99 1.79
C ALA A 484 10.82 22.46 2.26
N LYS A 485 11.21 23.41 1.41
CA LYS A 485 11.08 24.86 1.68
C LYS A 485 9.67 25.40 1.42
N LEU A 486 8.84 24.68 0.67
CA LEU A 486 7.49 25.11 0.32
C LEU A 486 6.59 25.20 1.57
N GLY A 487 5.87 26.31 1.72
CA GLY A 487 4.95 26.54 2.84
C GLY A 487 5.63 26.89 4.17
N ARG A 488 6.95 27.09 4.19
CA ARG A 488 7.66 27.53 5.40
C ARG A 488 7.21 28.94 5.80
N ASN A 489 6.90 29.13 7.08
CA ASN A 489 6.52 30.44 7.61
C ASN A 489 7.01 30.61 9.06
N ARG A 490 7.99 31.50 9.27
CA ARG A 490 8.61 31.76 10.57
C ARG A 490 7.68 32.45 11.57
N HIS A 491 6.81 33.36 11.11
CA HIS A 491 5.82 34.03 11.98
C HIS A 491 4.84 33.04 12.61
N MET A 492 4.59 31.95 11.90
CA MET A 492 3.65 30.90 12.29
C MET A 492 4.32 29.61 12.78
N ASN A 493 5.64 29.57 12.95
CA ASN A 493 6.40 28.36 13.30
C ASN A 493 6.09 27.14 12.40
N LEU A 494 5.75 27.37 11.14
CA LEU A 494 5.48 26.30 10.17
C LEU A 494 6.76 25.94 9.42
N SER A 495 7.17 24.67 9.49
CA SER A 495 8.43 24.21 8.90
C SER A 495 8.41 24.13 7.37
N GLY A 496 7.22 24.08 6.76
CA GLY A 496 7.03 23.74 5.35
C GLY A 496 6.77 22.24 5.13
N ARG A 497 6.94 21.76 3.89
CA ARG A 497 6.71 20.35 3.56
C ARG A 497 7.74 19.46 4.28
N PRO A 498 7.33 18.37 4.95
CA PRO A 498 8.28 17.37 5.44
C PRO A 498 9.13 16.81 4.30
N TYR A 499 10.38 16.46 4.59
CA TYR A 499 11.22 15.79 3.61
C TYR A 499 10.58 14.44 3.23
N ARG A 500 10.16 14.33 1.96
CA ARG A 500 9.53 13.14 1.38
C ARG A 500 9.96 13.05 -0.07
N HIS A 501 10.21 11.83 -0.54
CA HIS A 501 10.65 11.57 -1.90
C HIS A 501 9.62 12.02 -2.92
N ILE A 502 10.09 12.29 -4.15
CA ILE A 502 9.26 12.68 -5.27
C ILE A 502 9.32 11.58 -6.30
N GLY A 503 8.14 11.08 -6.67
CA GLY A 503 8.00 9.96 -7.59
C GLY A 503 8.23 10.34 -9.05
N VAL A 504 7.94 9.39 -9.94
CA VAL A 504 8.17 9.57 -11.38
C VAL A 504 7.26 10.63 -11.99
N LEU A 505 6.06 10.87 -11.43
CA LEU A 505 5.13 11.90 -11.95
C LEU A 505 5.68 13.31 -11.69
N GLY A 506 6.27 13.54 -10.52
CA GLY A 506 6.98 14.79 -10.22
C GLY A 506 8.26 14.94 -11.05
N THR A 507 9.12 13.93 -11.09
CA THR A 507 10.43 14.03 -11.77
C THR A 507 10.34 14.10 -13.29
N SER A 508 9.24 13.63 -13.91
CA SER A 508 9.03 13.69 -15.38
C SER A 508 8.46 15.03 -15.88
N LYS A 509 8.67 16.11 -15.11
CA LYS A 509 8.30 17.50 -15.45
C LYS A 509 9.54 18.35 -15.73
N LEU A 510 9.35 19.45 -16.43
CA LEU A 510 10.32 20.53 -16.47
C LEU A 510 9.98 21.59 -15.41
N TYR A 511 10.99 22.04 -14.70
CA TYR A 511 10.85 22.99 -13.60
C TYR A 511 11.49 24.32 -13.99
N VAL A 512 10.78 25.43 -13.79
CA VAL A 512 11.34 26.77 -13.96
C VAL A 512 11.61 27.36 -12.58
N ILE A 513 12.89 27.61 -12.29
CA ILE A 513 13.36 28.15 -11.01
C ILE A 513 14.27 29.34 -11.34
N ARG A 514 13.98 30.54 -10.83
CA ARG A 514 14.78 31.76 -11.10
C ARG A 514 15.08 31.97 -12.59
N ASN A 515 14.08 31.73 -13.45
CA ASN A 515 14.16 31.82 -14.93
C ASN A 515 15.16 30.83 -15.59
N GLN A 516 15.60 29.80 -14.88
CA GLN A 516 16.36 28.67 -15.42
C GLN A 516 15.48 27.41 -15.49
N ILE A 517 15.73 26.55 -16.48
CA ILE A 517 15.00 25.29 -16.64
C ILE A 517 15.80 24.16 -15.97
N PHE A 518 15.14 23.41 -15.11
CA PHE A 518 15.63 22.21 -14.47
C PHE A 518 14.86 20.99 -14.95
N THR A 519 15.57 19.87 -15.07
CA THR A 519 14.99 18.54 -15.21
C THR A 519 15.61 17.63 -14.15
N PHE A 520 14.81 16.69 -13.64
CA PHE A 520 15.25 15.81 -12.57
C PHE A 520 15.30 14.36 -13.03
N THR A 521 16.37 13.65 -12.68
CA THR A 521 16.49 12.22 -13.02
C THR A 521 15.58 11.39 -12.12
N PRO A 522 14.98 10.30 -12.60
CA PRO A 522 14.11 9.44 -11.79
C PRO A 522 14.82 8.87 -10.55
N GLN A 523 14.10 8.74 -9.44
CA GLN A 523 14.65 8.26 -8.15
C GLN A 523 15.38 6.91 -8.28
N PHE A 524 14.89 5.99 -9.11
CA PHE A 524 15.50 4.66 -9.27
C PHE A 524 16.89 4.67 -9.94
N THR A 525 17.32 5.82 -10.47
CA THR A 525 18.67 6.00 -11.01
C THR A 525 19.67 6.46 -9.95
N ASP A 526 19.21 6.85 -8.76
CA ASP A 526 20.06 7.33 -7.67
C ASP A 526 20.73 6.17 -6.93
N GLN A 527 22.05 6.03 -7.10
CA GLN A 527 22.84 4.92 -6.57
C GLN A 527 23.33 5.17 -5.13
N HIS A 528 23.21 6.40 -4.63
CA HIS A 528 23.80 6.77 -3.34
C HIS A 528 23.07 6.12 -2.14
N HIS A 529 21.76 5.92 -2.25
CA HIS A 529 20.94 5.45 -1.13
C HIS A 529 20.81 3.93 -1.04
N PHE A 530 20.61 3.23 -2.17
CA PHE A 530 20.37 1.77 -2.16
C PHE A 530 20.83 1.06 -3.44
N TYR A 531 21.29 -0.18 -3.34
CA TYR A 531 22.02 -0.90 -4.40
C TYR A 531 21.16 -1.51 -5.50
N LEU A 532 19.82 -1.41 -5.46
CA LEU A 532 18.95 -1.95 -6.52
C LEU A 532 19.31 -1.38 -7.91
N ALA A 533 19.77 -0.13 -7.93
CA ALA A 533 20.21 0.58 -9.13
C ALA A 533 21.60 0.15 -9.64
N LEU A 534 22.28 -0.79 -8.99
CA LEU A 534 23.57 -1.34 -9.47
C LEU A 534 23.39 -2.54 -10.40
N ASP A 535 22.20 -3.16 -10.43
CA ASP A 535 21.88 -4.23 -11.38
C ASP A 535 21.25 -3.61 -12.64
N ASN A 536 22.01 -3.58 -13.74
CA ASN A 536 21.58 -3.02 -15.02
C ASN A 536 20.26 -3.65 -15.55
N ARG A 537 20.03 -4.94 -15.29
CA ARG A 537 18.77 -5.62 -15.69
C ARG A 537 17.61 -5.16 -14.81
N MET A 538 17.86 -4.90 -13.53
CA MET A 538 16.88 -4.33 -12.61
C MET A 538 16.53 -2.88 -12.99
N ILE A 539 17.51 -2.03 -13.33
CA ILE A 539 17.25 -0.65 -13.79
C ILE A 539 16.33 -0.66 -15.02
N VAL A 540 16.62 -1.51 -16.00
CA VAL A 540 15.79 -1.65 -17.22
C VAL A 540 14.35 -2.05 -16.88
N GLU A 541 14.18 -2.93 -15.90
CA GLU A 541 12.87 -3.40 -15.44
C GLU A 541 12.12 -2.32 -14.63
N MET A 542 12.84 -1.53 -13.83
CA MET A 542 12.29 -0.36 -13.14
C MET A 542 11.85 0.68 -14.15
N LEU A 543 12.71 1.05 -15.11
CA LEU A 543 12.36 1.95 -16.22
C LEU A 543 11.10 1.48 -16.97
N ARG A 544 11.02 0.18 -17.27
CA ARG A 544 9.83 -0.42 -17.91
C ARG A 544 8.56 -0.18 -17.09
N THR A 545 8.63 -0.45 -15.79
CA THR A 545 7.50 -0.32 -14.86
C THR A 545 7.08 1.15 -14.72
N GLU A 546 8.04 2.06 -14.59
CA GLU A 546 7.80 3.49 -14.44
C GLU A 546 7.23 4.14 -15.72
N LEU A 547 7.67 3.73 -16.91
CA LEU A 547 7.08 4.21 -18.18
C LEU A 547 5.62 3.75 -18.35
N ALA A 548 5.32 2.50 -17.97
CA ALA A 548 3.95 2.00 -17.95
C ALA A 548 3.09 2.80 -16.96
N TYR A 549 3.63 3.05 -15.77
CA TYR A 549 2.99 3.86 -14.74
C TYR A 549 2.70 5.28 -15.24
N LEU A 550 3.69 5.99 -15.80
CA LEU A 550 3.51 7.32 -16.42
C LEU A 550 2.41 7.32 -17.48
N THR A 551 2.40 6.34 -18.37
CA THR A 551 1.36 6.25 -19.43
C THR A 551 -0.03 6.07 -18.83
N SER A 552 -0.13 5.26 -17.77
CA SER A 552 -1.41 4.97 -17.11
C SER A 552 -1.91 6.09 -16.20
N CYS A 553 -1.01 6.89 -15.58
CA CYS A 553 -1.34 7.83 -14.51
C CYS A 553 -1.14 9.31 -14.89
N TRP A 554 -0.45 9.64 -15.98
CA TRP A 554 -0.24 11.03 -16.37
C TRP A 554 -1.54 11.69 -16.81
N ARG A 555 -1.94 12.77 -16.13
CA ARG A 555 -3.19 13.52 -16.37
C ARG A 555 -3.01 15.00 -16.68
N MET A 556 -1.78 15.48 -16.61
CA MET A 556 -1.48 16.91 -16.70
C MET A 556 -1.40 17.36 -18.16
N THR A 557 -1.67 18.65 -18.40
CA THR A 557 -1.62 19.24 -19.75
C THR A 557 -0.18 19.41 -20.21
N GLY A 558 0.26 18.56 -21.12
CA GLY A 558 1.65 18.47 -21.56
C GLY A 558 2.09 17.02 -21.54
N ARG A 559 3.19 16.70 -22.20
CA ARG A 559 3.70 15.32 -22.21
C ARG A 559 4.67 15.11 -21.04
N PRO A 560 4.70 13.90 -20.43
CA PRO A 560 5.73 13.54 -19.47
C PRO A 560 7.08 13.45 -20.19
N THR A 561 8.09 14.09 -19.62
CA THR A 561 9.46 14.13 -20.16
C THR A 561 10.42 13.56 -19.14
N LEU A 562 10.89 12.33 -19.40
CA LEU A 562 11.79 11.59 -18.54
C LEU A 562 13.24 11.75 -19.03
N THR A 563 14.12 12.18 -18.12
CA THR A 563 15.56 12.31 -18.37
C THR A 563 16.29 11.09 -17.82
N PHE A 564 16.86 10.27 -18.69
CA PHE A 564 17.54 9.02 -18.33
C PHE A 564 19.05 9.12 -18.57
N PRO A 565 19.87 9.32 -17.52
CA PRO A 565 21.32 9.38 -17.66
C PRO A 565 21.92 7.97 -17.80
N ILE A 566 22.89 7.81 -18.70
CA ILE A 566 23.78 6.65 -18.80
C ILE A 566 25.05 7.00 -18.04
N THR A 567 25.29 6.28 -16.94
CA THR A 567 26.41 6.47 -16.02
C THR A 567 27.48 5.40 -16.22
N HIS A 568 28.66 5.60 -15.63
CA HIS A 568 29.77 4.63 -15.69
C HIS A 568 29.41 3.23 -15.16
N THR A 569 28.47 3.12 -14.22
CA THR A 569 27.98 1.82 -13.69
C THR A 569 27.13 1.02 -14.68
N MET A 570 26.66 1.65 -15.77
CA MET A 570 25.89 0.99 -16.84
C MET A 570 26.79 0.46 -17.97
N LEU A 571 28.10 0.44 -17.76
CA LEU A 571 29.09 -0.14 -18.65
C LEU A 571 29.34 -1.61 -18.27
N ILE A 572 29.96 -2.38 -19.16
CA ILE A 572 30.47 -3.72 -18.82
C ILE A 572 31.64 -3.62 -17.82
N ASP A 573 31.95 -4.71 -17.12
CA ASP A 573 32.89 -4.75 -15.98
C ASP A 573 34.28 -4.12 -16.24
N ASP A 574 34.75 -4.14 -17.49
CA ASP A 574 36.03 -3.55 -17.91
C ASP A 574 35.92 -2.08 -18.40
N GLY A 575 34.72 -1.51 -18.38
CA GLY A 575 34.40 -0.16 -18.84
C GLY A 575 34.55 0.04 -20.35
N SER A 576 34.74 -1.03 -21.13
CA SER A 576 35.09 -0.91 -22.56
C SER A 576 33.87 -0.68 -23.47
N ASP A 577 32.67 -1.03 -23.03
CA ASP A 577 31.43 -0.87 -23.79
C ASP A 577 30.20 -0.66 -22.87
N ILE A 578 29.05 -0.32 -23.46
CA ILE A 578 27.75 -0.23 -22.76
C ILE A 578 27.21 -1.64 -22.46
N ASP A 579 26.59 -1.82 -21.29
CA ASP A 579 25.93 -3.08 -20.92
C ASP A 579 24.90 -3.51 -22.01
N PRO A 580 24.93 -4.77 -22.47
CA PRO A 580 24.04 -5.24 -23.53
C PRO A 580 22.53 -5.08 -23.24
N ALA A 581 22.11 -5.19 -21.98
CA ALA A 581 20.71 -5.02 -21.59
C ALA A 581 20.27 -3.55 -21.68
N VAL A 582 21.16 -2.62 -21.29
CA VAL A 582 20.94 -1.17 -21.42
C VAL A 582 20.90 -0.79 -22.90
N LEU A 583 21.88 -1.25 -23.69
CA LEU A 583 21.95 -0.99 -25.12
C LEU A 583 20.71 -1.50 -25.88
N ALA A 584 20.28 -2.73 -25.59
CA ALA A 584 19.07 -3.30 -26.17
C ALA A 584 17.80 -2.51 -25.78
N THR A 585 17.78 -1.93 -24.58
CA THR A 585 16.68 -1.10 -24.11
C THR A 585 16.63 0.22 -24.85
N ILE A 586 17.76 0.92 -25.01
CA ILE A 586 17.80 2.19 -25.76
C ILE A 586 17.34 1.99 -27.20
N ARG A 587 17.75 0.89 -27.86
CA ARG A 587 17.27 0.53 -29.21
C ARG A 587 15.75 0.31 -29.25
N LYS A 588 15.18 -0.36 -28.24
CA LYS A 588 13.72 -0.55 -28.15
C LYS A 588 12.96 0.75 -27.85
N LEU A 589 13.57 1.70 -27.14
CA LEU A 589 12.97 3.02 -26.94
C LEU A 589 12.88 3.80 -28.27
N ASP A 590 13.83 3.59 -29.18
CA ASP A 590 13.82 4.17 -30.53
C ASP A 590 12.69 3.57 -31.42
N ASP A 591 12.31 2.30 -31.20
CA ASP A 591 11.17 1.65 -31.88
C ASP A 591 9.80 2.29 -31.54
N GLY A 592 9.72 3.16 -30.54
CA GLY A 592 8.53 3.95 -30.18
C GLY A 592 7.54 3.25 -29.23
N TYR A 593 7.84 2.04 -28.76
CA TYR A 593 7.03 1.34 -27.77
C TYR A 593 7.88 0.49 -26.82
N PHE A 594 7.71 0.69 -25.51
CA PHE A 594 8.44 -0.08 -24.50
C PHE A 594 7.58 -0.32 -23.26
N GLY A 595 7.51 -1.57 -22.81
CA GLY A 595 6.92 -1.88 -21.50
C GLY A 595 5.42 -1.65 -21.36
N GLY A 596 4.65 -1.56 -22.45
CA GLY A 596 3.25 -1.14 -22.38
C GLY A 596 3.02 0.33 -22.75
N ALA A 597 4.10 1.13 -22.79
CA ALA A 597 4.07 2.57 -23.00
C ALA A 597 4.44 2.96 -24.44
N ARG A 598 3.72 3.93 -25.00
CA ARG A 598 4.17 4.64 -26.22
C ARG A 598 5.22 5.66 -25.83
N VAL A 599 6.37 5.58 -26.47
CA VAL A 599 7.54 6.41 -26.14
C VAL A 599 8.03 7.18 -27.34
N LYS A 600 8.65 8.33 -27.11
CA LYS A 600 9.36 9.10 -28.13
C LYS A 600 10.73 9.48 -27.60
N LEU A 601 11.77 8.85 -28.16
CA LEU A 601 13.16 9.19 -27.89
C LEU A 601 13.54 10.49 -28.64
N GLY A 602 14.30 11.38 -28.01
CA GLY A 602 14.74 12.62 -28.65
C GLY A 602 15.55 13.54 -27.74
N LYS A 603 16.04 14.64 -28.31
CA LYS A 603 16.80 15.66 -27.57
C LYS A 603 15.87 16.46 -26.67
N LEU A 604 16.39 16.91 -25.52
CA LEU A 604 15.61 17.69 -24.57
C LEU A 604 15.08 18.99 -25.19
N SER A 605 15.88 19.64 -26.03
CA SER A 605 15.51 20.84 -26.79
C SER A 605 14.26 20.64 -27.67
N ASP A 606 14.08 19.44 -28.20
CA ASP A 606 12.98 19.12 -29.13
C ASP A 606 11.66 18.94 -28.38
N PHE A 607 11.72 18.72 -27.06
CA PHE A 607 10.57 18.45 -26.21
C PHE A 607 10.11 19.65 -25.40
N LEU A 608 10.91 20.72 -25.31
CA LEU A 608 10.58 21.93 -24.54
C LEU A 608 9.16 22.42 -24.82
N THR A 609 8.76 22.60 -26.08
CA THR A 609 7.44 23.15 -26.42
C THR A 609 6.25 22.22 -26.14
N THR A 610 6.48 20.94 -25.89
CA THR A 610 5.44 19.92 -25.69
C THR A 610 5.41 19.33 -24.27
N SER A 611 6.46 19.61 -23.48
CA SER A 611 6.60 19.12 -22.11
C SER A 611 5.69 19.88 -21.15
N PHE A 612 5.37 19.26 -20.02
CA PHE A 612 4.76 19.96 -18.90
C PHE A 612 5.79 20.83 -18.17
N TYR A 613 5.41 22.06 -17.81
CA TYR A 613 6.20 22.98 -16.99
C TYR A 613 5.51 23.29 -15.67
N THR A 614 6.30 23.38 -14.61
CA THR A 614 5.88 23.90 -13.31
C THR A 614 6.84 25.03 -12.91
N HIS A 615 6.32 26.09 -12.28
CA HIS A 615 7.12 27.22 -11.82
C HIS A 615 7.29 27.15 -10.30
N LEU A 616 8.52 27.16 -9.79
CA LEU A 616 8.80 27.16 -8.34
C LEU A 616 9.15 28.57 -7.86
N SER A 617 8.22 29.51 -8.03
CA SER A 617 8.45 30.92 -7.68
C SER A 617 8.62 31.19 -6.19
N PHE A 618 8.27 30.24 -5.31
CA PHE A 618 8.57 30.35 -3.87
C PHE A 618 10.07 30.29 -3.55
N LEU A 619 10.93 29.99 -4.54
CA LEU A 619 12.39 30.03 -4.41
C LEU A 619 13.01 31.33 -4.95
N ASP A 620 12.23 32.28 -5.44
CA ASP A 620 12.75 33.53 -6.03
C ASP A 620 13.36 34.46 -4.94
N PRO A 621 14.42 35.23 -5.24
CA PRO A 621 15.22 35.97 -4.25
C PRO A 621 14.50 37.12 -3.53
N ASP A 622 13.33 37.57 -4.01
CA ASP A 622 12.47 38.56 -3.32
C ASP A 622 11.72 37.95 -2.11
N CYS A 623 12.16 36.80 -1.60
CA CYS A 623 11.67 36.22 -0.36
C CYS A 623 12.46 36.85 0.80
N ASP A 624 11.78 37.67 1.61
CA ASP A 624 12.37 38.19 2.85
C ASP A 624 12.87 37.03 3.74
N GLU A 625 14.09 37.20 4.25
CA GLU A 625 14.91 36.28 5.05
C GLU A 625 15.61 35.12 4.31
N GLU A 626 16.90 34.95 4.62
CA GLU A 626 17.83 33.95 4.08
C GLU A 626 17.24 32.52 4.09
N LEU A 627 16.66 32.09 2.95
CA LEU A 627 15.95 30.82 2.78
C LEU A 627 16.83 29.58 3.03
N PHE A 628 18.14 29.78 2.87
CA PHE A 628 19.17 28.74 2.91
C PHE A 628 20.15 28.87 4.10
N ASN A 629 20.11 29.94 4.92
CA ASN A 629 21.06 30.15 6.05
C ASN A 629 20.59 29.58 7.42
N ASP A 630 20.05 28.37 7.45
CA ASP A 630 19.81 27.70 8.73
C ASP A 630 20.85 26.61 8.97
N SER A 631 21.89 26.94 9.74
CA SER A 631 22.80 25.97 10.36
C SER A 631 22.13 25.16 11.49
N ASN A 632 20.80 25.18 11.61
CA ASN A 632 20.06 24.56 12.72
C ASN A 632 18.65 24.10 12.33
N GLY A 633 18.53 23.30 11.28
CA GLY A 633 17.31 22.56 10.95
C GLY A 633 17.38 21.14 11.50
N GLY A 634 16.64 20.85 12.58
CA GLY A 634 16.54 19.54 13.22
C GLY A 634 15.89 18.47 12.35
N CYS A 635 16.62 17.97 11.36
CA CYS A 635 16.40 16.68 10.74
C CYS A 635 17.62 15.84 11.11
N GLU A 636 17.43 14.74 11.85
CA GLU A 636 18.49 13.75 12.10
C GLU A 636 18.92 13.16 10.75
N SER A 637 19.84 13.83 10.06
CA SER A 637 20.85 13.17 9.26
C SER A 637 21.99 12.86 10.22
N PRO A 638 22.52 11.62 10.25
CA PRO A 638 23.73 11.34 11.01
C PRO A 638 24.83 12.30 10.53
N GLU A 639 25.47 12.91 11.52
CA GLU A 639 26.20 14.17 11.48
C GLU A 639 27.35 14.23 10.45
N SER A 640 27.63 15.45 9.97
CA SER A 640 29.00 15.92 9.87
C SER A 640 29.06 17.41 10.18
N GLY A 641 29.23 17.75 11.46
CA GLY A 641 29.55 19.08 11.93
C GLY A 641 31.04 19.22 12.18
N TYR A 642 31.80 19.76 11.22
CA TYR A 642 33.06 20.45 11.50
C TYR A 642 33.47 21.32 10.30
N GLU A 643 33.53 22.63 10.55
CA GLU A 643 34.25 23.60 9.72
C GLU A 643 35.74 23.24 9.71
N LEU A 644 36.39 23.24 8.53
CA LEU A 644 37.85 23.28 8.46
C LEU A 644 38.33 24.26 7.39
N GLU A 645 39.34 25.01 7.80
CA GLU A 645 39.88 26.23 7.23
C GLU A 645 40.39 26.13 5.78
N VAL A 646 40.24 27.26 5.12
CA VAL A 646 40.63 27.65 3.77
C VAL A 646 42.14 27.44 3.48
N TYR A 647 42.46 26.93 2.29
CA TYR A 647 43.72 27.21 1.59
C TYR A 647 43.46 28.10 0.35
N PRO A 648 44.41 28.98 -0.02
CA PRO A 648 44.13 30.16 -0.83
C PRO A 648 44.08 29.90 -2.33
N ASP A 649 43.01 30.42 -2.93
CA ASP A 649 42.88 31.15 -4.21
C ASP A 649 43.99 30.99 -5.26
N ASP A 650 43.63 30.47 -6.43
CA ASP A 650 44.08 31.07 -7.69
C ASP A 650 43.11 30.76 -8.85
N PHE A 651 42.39 31.82 -9.26
CA PHE A 651 41.72 32.07 -10.55
C PHE A 651 40.49 31.22 -10.96
N CYS A 652 39.32 31.61 -10.46
CA CYS A 652 38.13 31.79 -11.30
C CYS A 652 37.27 32.92 -10.72
N ASP A 653 36.81 33.83 -11.59
CA ASP A 653 36.19 35.11 -11.24
C ASP A 653 35.00 34.99 -10.27
N LYS A 654 35.08 35.70 -9.13
CA LYS A 654 33.98 35.93 -8.19
C LYS A 654 32.98 36.93 -8.77
N GLU A 655 32.15 36.48 -9.72
CA GLU A 655 30.83 37.06 -9.92
C GLU A 655 29.86 36.30 -9.00
N SER A 656 29.05 37.05 -8.24
CA SER A 656 28.05 36.60 -7.26
C SER A 656 27.45 35.21 -7.57
N GLN A 657 27.93 34.16 -6.90
CA GLN A 657 27.30 32.84 -6.97
C GLN A 657 25.92 32.91 -6.31
N ASP A 658 24.91 32.44 -7.02
CA ASP A 658 23.53 32.39 -6.56
C ASP A 658 23.42 31.50 -5.30
N GLU A 659 22.73 31.94 -4.24
CA GLU A 659 22.58 31.17 -2.98
C GLU A 659 22.03 29.77 -3.22
N LEU A 660 21.13 29.64 -4.21
CA LEU A 660 20.57 28.37 -4.64
C LEU A 660 21.64 27.45 -5.25
N ASP A 661 22.59 28.02 -6.01
CA ASP A 661 23.69 27.26 -6.61
C ASP A 661 24.65 26.74 -5.55
N GLN A 662 24.96 27.56 -4.56
CA GLN A 662 25.77 27.14 -3.43
C GLN A 662 25.08 26.01 -2.65
N TYR A 663 23.79 26.16 -2.34
CA TYR A 663 23.00 25.14 -1.66
C TYR A 663 22.95 23.80 -2.42
N ILE A 664 22.73 23.83 -3.74
CA ILE A 664 22.73 22.62 -4.58
C ILE A 664 24.14 21.99 -4.58
N ASN A 665 25.20 22.78 -4.73
CA ASN A 665 26.57 22.28 -4.76
C ASN A 665 26.97 21.64 -3.43
N ASP A 666 26.63 22.26 -2.30
CA ASP A 666 26.92 21.73 -0.96
C ASP A 666 26.22 20.37 -0.75
N MET A 667 24.96 20.25 -1.17
CA MET A 667 24.23 18.98 -1.15
C MET A 667 24.89 17.91 -2.02
N LEU A 668 25.33 18.25 -3.23
CA LEU A 668 26.02 17.31 -4.11
C LEU A 668 27.39 16.88 -3.54
N GLN A 669 28.15 17.81 -2.97
CA GLN A 669 29.46 17.54 -2.38
C GLN A 669 29.39 16.67 -1.12
N SER A 670 28.35 16.83 -0.30
CA SER A 670 28.12 15.99 0.89
C SER A 670 27.98 14.50 0.54
N THR A 671 27.60 14.18 -0.70
CA THR A 671 27.39 12.81 -1.20
C THR A 671 28.56 12.23 -2.01
N ALA A 672 29.65 12.99 -2.20
CA ALA A 672 30.79 12.54 -2.99
C ALA A 672 31.60 11.46 -2.25
N LEU A 673 31.94 10.38 -2.96
CA LEU A 673 32.72 9.27 -2.43
C LEU A 673 34.14 9.73 -2.10
N LYS A 674 34.56 9.53 -0.84
CA LYS A 674 35.94 9.73 -0.39
C LYS A 674 36.58 8.35 -0.21
N SER A 675 37.78 8.16 -0.73
CA SER A 675 38.50 6.88 -0.71
C SER A 675 39.57 6.87 0.38
N TYR A 676 39.45 5.96 1.34
CA TYR A 676 40.33 5.82 2.50
C TYR A 676 40.86 4.38 2.64
N LEU A 677 40.07 3.36 2.27
CA LEU A 677 40.42 1.95 2.41
C LEU A 677 41.51 1.52 1.41
N PRO A 678 42.53 0.77 1.86
CA PRO A 678 43.58 0.23 0.99
C PRO A 678 43.02 -0.78 -0.03
N PRO A 679 43.67 -0.94 -1.20
CA PRO A 679 43.30 -1.95 -2.19
C PRO A 679 43.62 -3.37 -1.70
N THR A 680 42.83 -4.36 -2.11
CA THR A 680 43.01 -5.78 -1.71
C THR A 680 44.36 -6.34 -2.18
N SER A 681 45.05 -7.08 -1.29
CA SER A 681 46.33 -7.76 -1.57
C SER A 681 46.17 -8.84 -2.66
N LYS A 682 46.94 -8.77 -3.76
CA LYS A 682 46.90 -9.74 -4.88
C LYS A 682 47.73 -11.02 -4.65
N ASN A 683 48.21 -11.27 -3.42
CA ASN A 683 49.03 -12.44 -3.13
C ASN A 683 48.16 -13.67 -2.81
N ALA A 684 47.85 -14.46 -3.83
CA ALA A 684 46.98 -15.65 -3.78
C ALA A 684 47.42 -16.81 -2.84
N ASN A 685 48.46 -16.63 -2.01
CA ASN A 685 49.02 -17.66 -1.13
C ASN A 685 49.04 -17.26 0.37
N GLN A 686 48.42 -16.16 0.79
CA GLN A 686 48.26 -15.84 2.22
C GLN A 686 47.04 -16.57 2.81
N LEU A 687 47.20 -17.11 4.02
CA LEU A 687 46.11 -17.71 4.81
C LEU A 687 45.04 -16.63 5.05
N HIS A 688 43.78 -16.93 4.70
CA HIS A 688 42.63 -16.10 5.07
C HIS A 688 42.67 -15.85 6.58
N VAL A 689 42.57 -14.57 6.99
CA VAL A 689 42.43 -14.21 8.41
C VAL A 689 41.15 -14.83 9.00
N PHE A 690 40.12 -14.99 8.15
CA PHE A 690 38.87 -15.69 8.46
C PHE A 690 38.54 -16.71 7.36
N SER A 691 38.57 -18.02 7.66
CA SER A 691 38.02 -19.05 6.76
C SER A 691 36.49 -18.89 6.58
N ALA A 692 35.99 -19.22 5.39
CA ALA A 692 34.55 -19.25 5.05
C ALA A 692 33.67 -20.12 5.97
N VAL A 693 34.26 -20.89 6.89
CA VAL A 693 33.59 -21.85 7.79
C VAL A 693 33.36 -21.29 9.22
N HIS A 694 33.81 -20.08 9.57
CA HIS A 694 33.75 -19.64 10.97
C HIS A 694 32.34 -19.24 11.42
N SER A 695 31.88 -19.91 12.48
CA SER A 695 30.61 -19.61 13.14
C SER A 695 30.70 -18.31 13.96
N MET A 696 29.80 -17.36 13.72
CA MET A 696 29.47 -16.18 14.54
C MET A 696 29.37 -16.48 16.06
N ARG A 697 29.27 -17.77 16.42
CA ARG A 697 29.48 -18.35 17.76
C ARG A 697 30.80 -17.93 18.41
N GLU A 698 31.91 -17.85 17.67
CA GLU A 698 33.22 -17.47 18.23
C GLU A 698 33.32 -15.95 18.44
N ILE A 699 32.80 -15.15 17.52
CA ILE A 699 32.71 -13.68 17.63
C ILE A 699 31.83 -13.28 18.84
N LEU A 700 30.69 -13.95 19.04
CA LEU A 700 29.80 -13.73 20.18
C LEU A 700 30.39 -14.23 21.51
N SER A 701 31.18 -15.32 21.49
CA SER A 701 31.92 -15.78 22.67
C SER A 701 32.99 -14.78 23.12
N ILE A 702 33.58 -14.04 22.19
CA ILE A 702 34.54 -12.97 22.46
C ILE A 702 33.82 -11.73 23.01
N MET A 703 32.65 -11.38 22.44
CA MET A 703 31.81 -10.29 22.96
C MET A 703 31.32 -10.51 24.39
N ALA A 704 30.92 -11.75 24.73
CA ALA A 704 30.48 -12.07 26.09
C ALA A 704 31.61 -11.82 27.12
N LYS A 705 32.85 -12.14 26.74
CA LYS A 705 34.04 -11.85 27.56
C LYS A 705 34.37 -10.36 27.62
N ALA A 706 34.34 -9.65 26.49
CA ALA A 706 34.63 -8.21 26.42
C ALA A 706 33.59 -7.33 27.16
N LYS A 707 32.35 -7.82 27.36
CA LYS A 707 31.31 -7.14 28.15
C LYS A 707 31.33 -7.48 29.65
N GLY A 708 32.35 -8.20 30.15
CA GLY A 708 32.48 -8.51 31.58
C GLY A 708 31.47 -9.53 32.12
N LEU A 709 30.86 -10.35 31.25
CA LEU A 709 30.00 -11.45 31.69
C LEU A 709 30.89 -12.68 32.01
N ASP A 710 31.14 -12.92 33.29
CA ASP A 710 31.85 -14.11 33.77
C ASP A 710 31.06 -15.38 33.44
N VAL A 711 31.50 -16.11 32.41
CA VAL A 711 31.07 -17.50 32.19
C VAL A 711 32.16 -18.41 32.75
N PRO A 712 31.92 -19.15 33.84
CA PRO A 712 32.95 -19.96 34.48
C PRO A 712 33.33 -21.14 33.59
N CYS A 713 34.63 -21.23 33.29
CA CYS A 713 35.25 -22.38 32.63
C CYS A 713 35.37 -23.53 33.65
N VAL A 714 34.38 -24.42 33.70
CA VAL A 714 34.50 -25.72 34.38
C VAL A 714 33.95 -26.83 33.49
N SER A 715 34.78 -27.85 33.28
CA SER A 715 34.44 -29.12 32.65
C SER A 715 33.38 -29.87 33.45
N MET A 716 32.11 -29.82 33.02
CA MET A 716 31.12 -30.87 33.28
C MET A 716 30.00 -30.84 32.24
N SER A 717 29.68 -32.02 31.74
CA SER A 717 28.59 -32.35 30.82
C SER A 717 27.23 -31.84 31.31
N LEU A 718 26.59 -30.97 30.52
CA LEU A 718 25.16 -30.65 30.58
C LEU A 718 24.54 -30.74 29.16
N PRO A 719 23.23 -30.99 29.06
CA PRO A 719 22.57 -31.61 27.90
C PRO A 719 22.54 -30.71 26.66
N THR A 720 22.70 -31.37 25.51
CA THR A 720 22.95 -30.86 24.16
C THR A 720 21.79 -30.10 23.48
N LYS A 721 21.07 -29.22 24.19
CA LYS A 721 20.07 -28.34 23.57
C LYS A 721 20.21 -26.93 24.16
N VAL A 722 20.18 -25.92 23.28
CA VAL A 722 20.41 -24.48 23.53
C VAL A 722 21.88 -24.06 23.37
N LEU A 723 22.12 -23.03 22.53
CA LEU A 723 23.41 -22.45 22.09
C LEU A 723 23.97 -22.99 20.76
N ASN A 724 23.26 -22.69 19.66
CA ASN A 724 23.74 -22.83 18.27
C ASN A 724 22.83 -21.99 17.35
N THR A 725 23.09 -20.69 17.17
CA THR A 725 22.13 -19.83 16.44
C THR A 725 22.67 -18.81 15.44
N HIS A 726 23.98 -18.61 15.25
CA HIS A 726 24.42 -17.41 14.50
C HIS A 726 25.35 -17.61 13.29
N ARG A 727 25.74 -18.83 12.96
CA ARG A 727 26.25 -19.24 11.62
C ARG A 727 26.28 -20.76 11.51
N LYS A 728 25.27 -21.43 12.09
CA LYS A 728 24.82 -22.65 11.43
C LYS A 728 24.04 -22.16 10.22
N SER A 729 24.11 -22.90 9.13
CA SER A 729 23.12 -22.88 8.07
C SER A 729 21.96 -21.93 8.29
N LEU A 730 21.68 -21.10 7.30
CA LEU A 730 20.30 -20.75 7.00
C LEU A 730 19.52 -22.08 6.83
N ASN A 731 19.13 -22.73 7.93
CA ASN A 731 18.17 -23.82 7.96
C ASN A 731 16.80 -23.15 7.79
N LEU A 732 16.62 -22.50 6.63
CA LEU A 732 15.32 -22.24 6.06
C LEU A 732 14.61 -23.57 5.78
N VAL A 733 15.34 -24.70 5.76
CA VAL A 733 14.81 -26.05 5.55
C VAL A 733 15.35 -26.98 6.65
N ASP A 734 14.46 -27.54 7.48
CA ASP A 734 14.83 -28.62 8.40
C ASP A 734 15.18 -29.87 7.58
N SER A 735 16.41 -30.39 7.75
CA SER A 735 16.85 -31.66 7.15
C SER A 735 16.98 -32.75 8.22
N PRO A 736 16.40 -33.95 8.04
CA PRO A 736 16.45 -35.04 9.02
C PRO A 736 17.69 -35.92 8.80
N HIS A 737 18.91 -35.39 8.97
CA HIS A 737 20.13 -36.21 8.96
C HIS A 737 21.00 -35.94 10.20
N PRO A 738 21.37 -36.98 10.99
CA PRO A 738 22.32 -36.84 12.09
C PRO A 738 23.71 -36.50 11.52
N LEU A 739 24.22 -35.32 11.85
CA LEU A 739 25.57 -34.87 11.47
C LEU A 739 26.62 -35.64 12.28
N GLU A 740 27.52 -36.35 11.58
CA GLU A 740 28.77 -36.84 12.15
C GLU A 740 29.65 -35.66 12.59
N VAL A 741 30.17 -35.73 13.81
CA VAL A 741 31.08 -34.74 14.39
C VAL A 741 32.47 -34.93 13.76
N LYS A 742 32.94 -33.95 12.99
CA LYS A 742 34.37 -33.80 12.65
C LYS A 742 35.07 -32.91 13.69
N ASP A 743 36.33 -33.24 13.97
CA ASP A 743 37.20 -32.64 15.00
C ASP A 743 37.34 -31.09 14.93
N PRO A 744 37.51 -30.40 16.09
CA PRO A 744 37.70 -28.96 16.13
C PRO A 744 39.17 -28.57 16.40
N GLU A 745 39.97 -28.29 15.37
CA GLU A 745 41.23 -27.55 15.53
C GLU A 745 41.49 -26.59 14.36
N ALA A 746 41.01 -25.35 14.51
CA ALA A 746 41.56 -24.15 13.87
C ALA A 746 41.12 -22.92 14.69
N VAL A 747 41.92 -22.53 15.68
CA VAL A 747 41.67 -21.34 16.52
C VAL A 747 42.04 -20.08 15.73
N LEU A 748 41.10 -19.14 15.59
CA LEU A 748 41.33 -17.80 15.02
C LEU A 748 42.41 -17.06 15.83
N HIS A 749 43.51 -16.65 15.18
CA HIS A 749 44.54 -15.77 15.77
C HIS A 749 44.14 -14.30 15.63
N LEU A 750 43.13 -13.86 16.39
CA LEU A 750 42.81 -12.43 16.50
C LEU A 750 43.88 -11.71 17.34
N PRO A 751 44.34 -10.52 16.93
CA PRO A 751 45.35 -9.77 17.68
C PRO A 751 44.80 -9.34 19.05
N LYS A 752 45.61 -9.55 20.08
CA LYS A 752 45.30 -9.17 21.46
C LYS A 752 46.33 -8.20 21.99
N ASP A 753 45.89 -7.31 22.86
CA ASP A 753 46.74 -6.37 23.56
C ASP A 753 47.43 -7.05 24.77
N ASP A 754 48.27 -6.30 25.46
CA ASP A 754 49.02 -6.79 26.64
C ASP A 754 48.12 -7.19 27.83
N HIS A 755 46.82 -6.85 27.77
CA HIS A 755 45.80 -7.19 28.78
C HIS A 755 44.97 -8.42 28.39
N GLY A 756 45.13 -8.94 27.16
CA GLY A 756 44.40 -10.09 26.63
C GLY A 756 43.06 -9.73 25.99
N ASP A 757 42.76 -8.43 25.86
CA ASP A 757 41.61 -7.89 25.15
C ASP A 757 41.93 -7.71 23.65
N LEU A 758 40.91 -7.47 22.84
CA LEU A 758 41.06 -7.40 21.38
C LEU A 758 41.77 -6.09 20.98
N ASP A 759 42.90 -6.21 20.29
CA ASP A 759 43.71 -5.06 19.88
C ASP A 759 43.10 -4.41 18.63
N CYS A 760 42.33 -3.33 18.85
CA CYS A 760 41.62 -2.64 17.79
C CYS A 760 42.55 -1.87 16.85
N GLU A 761 43.70 -1.38 17.33
CA GLU A 761 44.70 -0.70 16.51
C GLU A 761 45.36 -1.70 15.54
N LYS A 762 45.75 -2.88 16.03
CA LYS A 762 46.24 -3.97 15.16
C LYS A 762 45.21 -4.49 14.17
N LEU A 763 43.90 -4.46 14.51
CA LEU A 763 42.84 -4.81 13.56
C LEU A 763 42.71 -3.79 12.43
N VAL A 764 42.89 -2.49 12.73
CA VAL A 764 42.93 -1.44 11.71
C VAL A 764 44.16 -1.62 10.81
N GLU A 765 45.34 -1.94 11.36
CA GLU A 765 46.54 -2.29 10.58
C GLU A 765 46.28 -3.49 9.64
N GLN A 766 45.53 -4.51 10.11
CA GLN A 766 45.19 -5.68 9.29
C GLN A 766 44.27 -5.37 8.09
N LEU A 767 43.62 -4.21 8.03
CA LEU A 767 42.84 -3.81 6.85
C LEU A 767 43.73 -3.64 5.60
N GLU A 768 45.02 -3.32 5.78
CA GLU A 768 46.01 -3.18 4.69
C GLU A 768 46.41 -4.52 4.06
N ASP A 769 46.37 -5.59 4.85
CA ASP A 769 46.83 -6.93 4.44
C ASP A 769 45.69 -7.87 3.98
N CYS A 770 44.45 -7.37 3.93
CA CYS A 770 43.29 -8.20 3.58
C CYS A 770 43.30 -8.67 2.11
N PRO A 771 43.12 -9.98 1.85
CA PRO A 771 43.09 -10.51 0.49
C PRO A 771 41.73 -10.32 -0.20
N THR A 772 40.63 -10.16 0.55
CA THR A 772 39.28 -10.00 0.00
C THR A 772 38.49 -8.87 0.67
N LEU A 773 37.46 -8.35 -0.03
CA LEU A 773 36.52 -7.38 0.56
C LEU A 773 35.70 -7.98 1.72
N HIS A 774 35.49 -9.30 1.70
CA HIS A 774 34.84 -10.04 2.79
C HIS A 774 35.66 -9.96 4.08
N ASP A 775 36.98 -10.12 4.01
CA ASP A 775 37.86 -10.01 5.19
C ASP A 775 37.82 -8.58 5.76
N GLN A 776 37.85 -7.55 4.90
CA GLN A 776 37.69 -6.15 5.32
C GLN A 776 36.33 -5.92 6.00
N ALA A 777 35.24 -6.50 5.47
CA ALA A 777 33.90 -6.36 6.05
C ALA A 777 33.79 -7.03 7.43
N ASP A 778 34.41 -8.21 7.61
CA ASP A 778 34.39 -8.92 8.89
C ASP A 778 35.19 -8.15 9.96
N ILE A 779 36.35 -7.56 9.61
CA ILE A 779 37.11 -6.69 10.52
C ILE A 779 36.30 -5.44 10.89
N LEU A 780 35.73 -4.74 9.91
CA LEU A 780 34.93 -3.54 10.16
C LEU A 780 33.67 -3.85 10.97
N TYR A 781 33.06 -5.02 10.80
CA TYR A 781 31.94 -5.48 11.62
C TYR A 781 32.34 -5.67 13.08
N ILE A 782 33.50 -6.28 13.33
CA ILE A 782 34.05 -6.44 14.68
C ILE A 782 34.29 -5.07 15.32
N LEU A 783 34.92 -4.13 14.60
CA LEU A 783 35.16 -2.77 15.07
C LEU A 783 33.84 -2.02 15.34
N TYR A 784 32.85 -2.15 14.45
CA TYR A 784 31.53 -1.55 14.60
C TYR A 784 30.84 -2.00 15.90
N ILE A 785 30.87 -3.29 16.23
CA ILE A 785 30.19 -3.77 17.45
C ILE A 785 30.96 -3.40 18.73
N ILE A 786 32.29 -3.36 18.69
CA ILE A 786 33.11 -3.10 19.89
C ILE A 786 33.22 -1.61 20.19
N LYS A 787 33.51 -0.79 19.17
CA LYS A 787 33.80 0.65 19.32
C LYS A 787 32.65 1.56 18.88
N GLY A 788 31.73 1.06 18.06
CA GLY A 788 30.63 1.84 17.48
C GLY A 788 30.93 2.41 16.08
N PRO A 789 29.91 2.93 15.37
CA PRO A 789 30.05 3.48 14.02
C PRO A 789 30.91 4.75 13.95
N ASP A 790 30.86 5.58 14.98
CA ASP A 790 31.48 6.92 15.01
C ASP A 790 32.92 6.89 15.53
N TRP A 791 33.47 5.69 15.81
CA TRP A 791 34.84 5.56 16.26
C TRP A 791 35.81 5.92 15.14
N ASP A 792 36.69 6.89 15.42
CA ASP A 792 37.76 7.30 14.51
C ASP A 792 38.85 6.22 14.47
N THR A 793 39.12 5.74 13.26
CA THR A 793 40.10 4.67 13.03
C THR A 793 41.52 5.20 12.91
N GLU A 794 41.70 6.52 12.75
CA GLU A 794 43.00 7.16 12.50
C GLU A 794 43.81 6.50 11.36
N LEU A 795 43.11 5.86 10.41
CA LEU A 795 43.71 5.09 9.33
C LEU A 795 44.67 5.99 8.53
N ASN A 796 45.91 5.53 8.31
CA ASN A 796 46.98 6.30 7.68
C ASN A 796 47.37 7.61 8.40
N GLY A 797 47.07 7.76 9.70
CA GLY A 797 47.37 8.96 10.49
C GLY A 797 46.47 10.15 10.16
N GLN A 798 45.33 9.91 9.51
CA GLN A 798 44.32 10.93 9.21
C GLN A 798 43.19 10.87 10.24
N TYR A 799 42.91 11.99 10.91
CA TYR A 799 41.80 12.13 11.84
C TYR A 799 40.47 12.35 11.08
N GLY A 800 39.38 11.81 11.64
CA GLY A 800 38.02 11.93 11.12
C GLY A 800 37.57 10.79 10.21
N ILE A 801 38.30 9.67 10.16
CA ILE A 801 37.93 8.49 9.35
C ILE A 801 37.23 7.48 10.25
N THR A 802 35.91 7.58 10.33
CA THR A 802 35.11 6.70 11.19
C THR A 802 34.90 5.30 10.57
N VAL A 803 34.58 4.31 11.41
CA VAL A 803 34.15 2.97 10.95
C VAL A 803 32.98 3.07 9.96
N HIS A 804 32.05 4.00 10.19
CA HIS A 804 30.93 4.27 9.28
C HIS A 804 31.39 4.78 7.90
N CYS A 805 32.40 5.65 7.84
CA CYS A 805 33.00 6.10 6.58
C CYS A 805 33.61 4.93 5.80
N LEU A 806 34.39 4.08 6.48
CA LEU A 806 35.02 2.90 5.87
C LEU A 806 33.98 1.88 5.37
N LEU A 807 32.91 1.64 6.12
CA LEU A 807 31.81 0.76 5.70
C LEU A 807 31.06 1.30 4.49
N ASN A 808 30.85 2.62 4.36
CA ASN A 808 30.22 3.22 3.18
C ASN A 808 31.12 3.15 1.94
N GLU A 809 32.43 3.31 2.12
CA GLU A 809 33.39 3.07 1.04
C GLU A 809 33.38 1.59 0.62
N LEU A 810 33.41 0.66 1.57
CA LEU A 810 33.37 -0.78 1.29
C LEU A 810 32.06 -1.19 0.60
N TYR A 811 30.93 -0.64 1.02
CA TYR A 811 29.64 -0.80 0.35
C TYR A 811 29.72 -0.42 -1.13
N SER A 812 30.38 0.70 -1.43
CA SER A 812 30.53 1.21 -2.80
C SER A 812 31.47 0.31 -3.62
N LYS A 813 32.58 -0.15 -3.04
CA LYS A 813 33.50 -1.12 -3.68
C LYS A 813 32.82 -2.46 -3.95
N ALA A 814 32.08 -3.01 -2.98
CA ALA A 814 31.31 -4.24 -3.16
C ALA A 814 30.24 -4.09 -4.25
N GLY A 815 29.63 -2.89 -4.34
CA GLY A 815 28.71 -2.49 -5.39
C GLY A 815 29.33 -2.54 -6.80
N LEU A 816 30.51 -1.94 -6.97
CA LEU A 816 31.26 -1.96 -8.23
C LEU A 816 31.64 -3.39 -8.66
N ASN A 817 31.97 -4.26 -7.71
CA ASN A 817 32.28 -5.67 -7.97
C ASN A 817 31.03 -6.56 -8.13
N GLN A 818 29.82 -6.02 -7.93
CA GLN A 818 28.55 -6.76 -7.93
C GLN A 818 28.52 -7.96 -6.96
N GLU A 819 29.18 -7.84 -5.80
CA GLU A 819 29.21 -8.88 -4.75
C GLU A 819 27.91 -8.82 -3.91
N TRP A 820 26.79 -9.30 -4.46
CA TRP A 820 25.44 -9.10 -3.89
C TRP A 820 25.27 -9.57 -2.44
N GLY A 821 25.85 -10.72 -2.07
CA GLY A 821 25.80 -11.20 -0.69
C GLY A 821 26.52 -10.27 0.28
N LEU A 822 27.68 -9.75 -0.13
CA LEU A 822 28.47 -8.80 0.65
C LEU A 822 27.77 -7.43 0.75
N ILE A 823 27.18 -6.93 -0.35
CA ILE A 823 26.42 -5.68 -0.36
C ILE A 823 25.24 -5.76 0.61
N ARG A 824 24.47 -6.87 0.60
CA ARG A 824 23.37 -7.11 1.54
C ARG A 824 23.86 -7.15 2.99
N TYR A 825 25.01 -7.77 3.24
CA TYR A 825 25.63 -7.83 4.55
C TYR A 825 26.04 -6.45 5.07
N ILE A 826 26.81 -5.68 4.29
CA ILE A 826 27.24 -4.32 4.66
C ILE A 826 26.03 -3.39 4.81
N SER A 827 25.02 -3.51 3.94
CA SER A 827 23.76 -2.75 4.06
C SER A 827 23.06 -3.02 5.38
N GLY A 828 23.08 -4.26 5.86
CA GLY A 828 22.53 -4.63 7.16
C GLY A 828 23.30 -4.03 8.34
N ILE A 829 24.64 -3.95 8.24
CA ILE A 829 25.51 -3.32 9.26
C ILE A 829 25.23 -1.82 9.33
N LEU A 830 25.20 -1.15 8.17
CA LEU A 830 24.90 0.27 8.02
C LEU A 830 23.42 0.61 8.28
N ARG A 831 22.57 -0.41 8.50
CA ARG A 831 21.12 -0.28 8.62
C ARG A 831 20.48 0.52 7.48
N LYS A 832 20.99 0.35 6.25
CA LYS A 832 20.44 1.04 5.08
C LYS A 832 18.96 0.69 4.88
N ARG A 833 18.20 1.69 4.47
CA ARG A 833 16.76 1.60 4.19
C ARG A 833 16.52 1.83 2.70
N VAL A 834 15.66 1.01 2.10
CA VAL A 834 15.13 1.34 0.76
C VAL A 834 14.21 2.54 0.89
N GLU A 835 14.49 3.61 0.14
CA GLU A 835 13.74 4.86 0.26
C GLU A 835 12.23 4.69 0.03
N VAL A 836 11.87 3.94 -1.01
CA VAL A 836 10.48 3.68 -1.41
C VAL A 836 9.78 2.56 -0.59
N LEU A 837 10.36 2.15 0.55
CA LEU A 837 9.86 1.01 1.32
C LEU A 837 8.49 1.28 1.95
N ALA A 838 8.28 2.50 2.47
CA ALA A 838 7.03 2.87 3.12
C ALA A 838 5.90 2.98 2.10
N GLU A 839 6.19 3.52 0.92
CA GLU A 839 5.31 3.58 -0.24
C GLU A 839 4.98 2.16 -0.73
N ALA A 840 5.98 1.28 -0.87
CA ALA A 840 5.78 -0.11 -1.24
C ALA A 840 4.88 -0.88 -0.25
N CYS A 841 5.08 -0.67 1.06
CA CYS A 841 4.20 -1.23 2.09
C CYS A 841 2.78 -0.67 1.97
N THR A 842 2.65 0.64 1.73
CA THR A 842 1.36 1.31 1.56
C THR A 842 0.62 0.75 0.35
N ASP A 843 1.29 0.57 -0.79
CA ASP A 843 0.72 -0.03 -2.00
C ASP A 843 0.18 -1.44 -1.72
N LEU A 844 0.92 -2.27 -0.98
CA LEU A 844 0.45 -3.61 -0.64
C LEU A 844 -0.77 -3.58 0.29
N LEU A 845 -0.72 -2.77 1.35
CA LEU A 845 -1.80 -2.65 2.33
C LEU A 845 -3.08 -2.08 1.71
N SER A 846 -2.95 -1.13 0.79
CA SER A 846 -4.08 -0.52 0.10
C SER A 846 -4.75 -1.43 -0.92
N HIS A 847 -4.00 -2.39 -1.48
CA HIS A 847 -4.57 -3.53 -2.20
C HIS A 847 -5.10 -4.63 -1.26
N HIS A 848 -5.26 -4.32 0.03
CA HIS A 848 -5.75 -5.21 1.08
C HIS A 848 -4.88 -6.45 1.28
N LYS A 849 -3.55 -6.29 1.17
CA LYS A 849 -2.56 -7.31 1.46
C LYS A 849 -1.85 -6.95 2.76
N GLN A 850 -2.26 -7.56 3.87
CA GLN A 850 -1.52 -7.47 5.13
C GLN A 850 -0.13 -8.09 4.97
N LEU A 851 0.86 -7.56 5.67
CA LEU A 851 2.22 -8.07 5.59
C LEU A 851 2.63 -8.65 6.95
N THR A 852 3.43 -9.71 6.94
CA THR A 852 4.18 -10.12 8.14
C THR A 852 5.65 -10.23 7.82
N VAL A 853 6.49 -9.77 8.74
CA VAL A 853 7.95 -9.82 8.64
C VAL A 853 8.51 -10.68 9.76
N GLY A 854 9.64 -11.34 9.51
CA GLY A 854 10.17 -12.40 10.38
C GLY A 854 9.56 -13.78 10.08
N LEU A 855 10.06 -14.80 10.76
CA LEU A 855 9.63 -16.20 10.62
C LEU A 855 8.67 -16.60 11.75
N PRO A 856 7.62 -17.38 11.47
CA PRO A 856 6.69 -17.86 12.50
C PRO A 856 7.33 -18.86 13.49
N PRO A 857 6.71 -19.08 14.66
CA PRO A 857 5.51 -18.40 15.19
C PRO A 857 5.82 -17.06 15.90
N GLU A 858 4.79 -16.33 16.30
CA GLU A 858 4.92 -15.15 17.18
C GLU A 858 5.70 -15.51 18.46
N PRO A 859 6.57 -14.61 18.99
CA PRO A 859 6.71 -13.18 18.68
C PRO A 859 7.77 -12.84 17.62
N ARG A 860 8.37 -13.83 16.94
CA ARG A 860 9.40 -13.59 15.91
C ARG A 860 8.80 -13.03 14.62
N GLU A 861 7.58 -13.47 14.29
CA GLU A 861 6.78 -12.88 13.22
C GLU A 861 6.02 -11.65 13.75
N LYS A 862 6.11 -10.54 13.02
CA LYS A 862 5.39 -9.29 13.33
C LYS A 862 4.45 -8.94 12.19
N THR A 863 3.19 -8.63 12.52
CA THR A 863 2.17 -8.24 11.52
C THR A 863 2.13 -6.73 11.34
N ILE A 864 2.10 -6.30 10.08
CA ILE A 864 1.88 -4.92 9.66
C ILE A 864 0.46 -4.84 9.07
N THR A 865 -0.43 -4.15 9.77
CA THR A 865 -1.86 -4.03 9.41
C THR A 865 -2.24 -2.64 8.88
N ALA A 866 -1.40 -1.64 9.11
CA ALA A 866 -1.57 -0.27 8.67
C ALA A 866 -0.23 0.29 8.18
N PRO A 867 -0.22 1.29 7.27
CA PRO A 867 1.00 1.95 6.85
C PRO A 867 1.72 2.55 8.06
N LEU A 868 3.04 2.36 8.12
CA LEU A 868 3.88 2.85 9.21
C LEU A 868 4.80 3.95 8.70
N PRO A 869 5.19 4.92 9.55
CA PRO A 869 6.28 5.84 9.23
C PRO A 869 7.55 5.09 8.81
N PRO A 870 8.36 5.64 7.87
CA PRO A 870 9.55 4.96 7.35
C PRO A 870 10.56 4.49 8.41
N GLU A 871 10.70 5.22 9.52
CA GLU A 871 11.59 4.87 10.63
C GLU A 871 11.06 3.71 11.46
N GLU A 872 9.77 3.76 11.83
CA GLU A 872 9.10 2.70 12.57
C GLU A 872 9.08 1.39 11.78
N LEU A 873 8.81 1.48 10.48
CA LEU A 873 8.80 0.33 9.58
C LEU A 873 10.18 -0.34 9.50
N SER A 874 11.24 0.46 9.32
CA SER A 874 12.62 -0.05 9.29
C SER A 874 12.97 -0.73 10.61
N LYS A 875 12.71 -0.06 11.74
CA LYS A 875 12.94 -0.60 13.08
C LYS A 875 12.21 -1.92 13.29
N LEU A 876 10.95 -2.01 12.89
CA LEU A 876 10.14 -3.23 12.99
C LEU A 876 10.75 -4.39 12.19
N ILE A 877 11.21 -4.15 10.97
CA ILE A 877 11.85 -5.17 10.11
C ILE A 877 13.16 -5.67 10.73
N TYR A 878 14.03 -4.77 11.21
CA TYR A 878 15.28 -5.16 11.86
C TYR A 878 15.02 -5.93 13.16
N GLU A 879 14.03 -5.53 13.97
CA GLU A 879 13.65 -6.25 15.18
C GLU A 879 13.08 -7.65 14.88
N ALA A 880 12.23 -7.80 13.85
CA ALA A 880 11.66 -9.09 13.46
C ALA A 880 12.70 -10.06 12.86
N SER A 881 13.74 -9.50 12.25
CA SER A 881 14.85 -10.28 11.67
C SER A 881 15.85 -10.78 12.74
N GLY A 882 15.73 -10.32 13.99
CA GLY A 882 16.56 -10.77 15.09
C GLY A 882 18.03 -10.37 14.94
N GLN A 883 18.94 -11.35 14.96
CA GLN A 883 20.38 -11.10 14.77
C GLN A 883 20.82 -11.18 13.31
N ASP A 884 19.96 -11.64 12.40
CA ASP A 884 20.29 -11.85 10.99
C ASP A 884 20.06 -10.57 10.18
N ILE A 885 21.00 -9.64 10.28
CA ILE A 885 20.95 -8.31 9.65
C ILE A 885 20.75 -8.36 8.13
N SER A 886 21.23 -9.39 7.44
CA SER A 886 21.09 -9.53 5.99
C SER A 886 19.67 -9.95 5.56
N ILE A 887 18.95 -10.68 6.42
CA ILE A 887 17.53 -11.04 6.18
C ILE A 887 16.66 -9.80 6.27
N ALA A 888 17.00 -8.83 7.11
CA ALA A 888 16.30 -7.55 7.18
C ALA A 888 16.37 -6.81 5.83
N VAL A 889 17.54 -6.79 5.20
CA VAL A 889 17.72 -6.17 3.88
C VAL A 889 16.97 -6.94 2.78
N LEU A 890 17.06 -8.27 2.78
CA LEU A 890 16.29 -9.10 1.83
C LEU A 890 14.77 -8.93 2.02
N THR A 891 14.30 -8.80 3.25
CA THR A 891 12.88 -8.52 3.56
C THR A 891 12.43 -7.21 2.91
N GLN A 892 13.24 -6.16 2.98
CA GLN A 892 12.96 -4.88 2.32
C GLN A 892 12.88 -5.05 0.79
N GLU A 893 13.81 -5.79 0.17
CA GLU A 893 13.77 -6.08 -1.27
C GLU A 893 12.48 -6.80 -1.68
N ILE A 894 12.11 -7.87 -0.97
CA ILE A 894 10.93 -8.68 -1.30
C ILE A 894 9.65 -7.83 -1.18
N VAL A 895 9.55 -6.96 -0.19
CA VAL A 895 8.42 -6.02 -0.06
C VAL A 895 8.31 -5.12 -1.29
N VAL A 896 9.42 -4.53 -1.74
CA VAL A 896 9.45 -3.67 -2.93
C VAL A 896 9.06 -4.46 -4.19
N TYR A 897 9.58 -5.68 -4.37
CA TYR A 897 9.23 -6.52 -5.51
C TYR A 897 7.75 -6.92 -5.51
N LEU A 898 7.20 -7.27 -4.35
CA LEU A 898 5.78 -7.55 -4.19
C LEU A 898 4.93 -6.34 -4.57
N ALA A 899 5.32 -5.13 -4.14
CA ALA A 899 4.63 -3.90 -4.53
C ALA A 899 4.71 -3.64 -6.04
N MET A 900 5.87 -3.89 -6.68
CA MET A 900 5.98 -3.83 -8.15
C MET A 900 5.02 -4.81 -8.85
N TYR A 901 4.87 -6.03 -8.32
CA TYR A 901 3.97 -7.04 -8.89
C TYR A 901 2.50 -6.74 -8.61
N VAL A 902 2.14 -6.20 -7.44
CA VAL A 902 0.75 -5.88 -7.12
C VAL A 902 0.23 -4.77 -8.05
N ARG A 903 1.09 -3.79 -8.40
CA ARG A 903 0.77 -2.72 -9.36
C ARG A 903 0.70 -3.22 -10.80
N SER A 904 1.69 -3.99 -11.25
CA SER A 904 1.79 -4.41 -12.66
C SER A 904 0.92 -5.62 -13.02
N GLN A 905 0.73 -6.56 -12.09
CA GLN A 905 -0.02 -7.80 -12.28
C GLN A 905 -0.87 -8.15 -11.03
N PRO A 906 -1.89 -7.35 -10.68
CA PRO A 906 -2.71 -7.57 -9.47
C PRO A 906 -3.32 -8.98 -9.36
N SER A 907 -3.58 -9.61 -10.51
CA SER A 907 -4.15 -10.97 -10.60
C SER A 907 -3.29 -12.06 -9.92
N LEU A 908 -1.99 -11.85 -9.74
CA LEU A 908 -1.10 -12.77 -9.02
C LEU A 908 -1.48 -12.92 -7.54
N PHE A 909 -2.14 -11.90 -6.98
CA PHE A 909 -2.49 -11.79 -5.56
C PHE A 909 -3.98 -12.09 -5.29
N ALA A 910 -4.70 -12.66 -6.27
CA ALA A 910 -6.10 -13.02 -6.09
C ALA A 910 -6.30 -13.99 -4.92
N GLU A 911 -7.27 -13.69 -4.04
CA GLU A 911 -7.59 -14.47 -2.83
C GLU A 911 -6.41 -14.65 -1.84
N MET A 912 -5.46 -13.72 -1.84
CA MET A 912 -4.39 -13.62 -0.85
C MET A 912 -4.65 -12.37 -0.01
N LEU A 913 -4.95 -12.50 1.28
CA LEU A 913 -5.20 -11.34 2.17
C LEU A 913 -3.98 -10.97 3.02
N ARG A 914 -3.05 -11.92 3.22
CA ARG A 914 -1.84 -11.71 4.00
C ARG A 914 -0.64 -12.34 3.30
N LEU A 915 0.48 -11.61 3.23
CA LEU A 915 1.75 -12.04 2.65
C LEU A 915 2.75 -12.23 3.77
N ARG A 916 3.17 -13.48 4.01
CA ARG A 916 4.12 -13.82 5.07
C ARG A 916 5.54 -13.80 4.50
N ILE A 917 6.22 -12.67 4.60
CA ILE A 917 7.49 -12.43 3.88
C ILE A 917 8.56 -13.44 4.30
N GLY A 918 8.65 -13.78 5.59
CA GLY A 918 9.59 -14.81 6.06
C GLY A 918 9.34 -16.19 5.45
N LEU A 919 8.07 -16.62 5.36
CA LEU A 919 7.73 -17.91 4.72
C LEU A 919 7.97 -17.88 3.20
N ILE A 920 7.76 -16.74 2.54
CA ILE A 920 8.08 -16.58 1.12
C ILE A 920 9.59 -16.78 0.90
N ILE A 921 10.44 -16.15 1.71
CA ILE A 921 11.90 -16.33 1.67
C ILE A 921 12.27 -17.80 1.92
N GLN A 922 11.61 -18.45 2.89
CA GLN A 922 11.83 -19.86 3.20
C GLN A 922 11.50 -20.79 2.00
N VAL A 923 10.38 -20.51 1.33
CA VAL A 923 9.97 -21.24 0.13
C VAL A 923 10.94 -20.99 -1.02
N MET A 924 11.45 -19.76 -1.19
CA MET A 924 12.50 -19.44 -2.18
C MET A 924 13.75 -20.30 -1.98
N ALA A 925 14.25 -20.39 -0.74
CA ALA A 925 15.39 -21.25 -0.43
C ALA A 925 15.09 -22.74 -0.65
N THR A 926 13.90 -23.20 -0.25
CA THR A 926 13.47 -24.60 -0.45
C THR A 926 13.39 -24.97 -1.93
N GLU A 927 12.94 -24.04 -2.78
CA GLU A 927 12.92 -24.24 -4.23
C GLU A 927 14.32 -24.32 -4.84
N LEU A 928 15.28 -23.56 -4.30
CA LEU A 928 16.69 -23.65 -4.70
C LEU A 928 17.31 -24.99 -4.27
N VAL A 929 17.05 -25.46 -3.04
CA VAL A 929 17.47 -26.80 -2.56
C VAL A 929 17.04 -27.88 -3.56
N ARG A 930 15.75 -27.88 -3.93
CA ARG A 930 15.19 -28.87 -4.85
C ARG A 930 15.76 -28.75 -6.26
N SER A 931 15.88 -27.53 -6.78
CA SER A 931 16.25 -27.31 -8.18
C SER A 931 17.75 -27.49 -8.43
N LEU A 932 18.59 -27.11 -7.46
CA LEU A 932 20.04 -27.24 -7.53
C LEU A 932 20.57 -28.56 -6.92
N ASN A 933 19.70 -29.33 -6.26
CA ASN A 933 20.03 -30.56 -5.53
C ASN A 933 21.20 -30.34 -4.55
N CYS A 934 21.12 -29.28 -3.75
CA CYS A 934 22.15 -28.85 -2.81
C CYS A 934 21.66 -28.88 -1.35
N SER A 935 22.58 -28.69 -0.40
CA SER A 935 22.24 -28.57 1.02
C SER A 935 21.45 -27.27 1.31
N GLY A 936 20.69 -27.23 2.40
CA GLY A 936 19.98 -26.01 2.84
C GLY A 936 20.93 -24.83 3.08
N GLU A 937 22.15 -25.10 3.52
CA GLU A 937 23.26 -24.14 3.66
C GLU A 937 23.58 -23.48 2.32
N GLU A 938 23.97 -24.30 1.35
CA GLU A 938 24.36 -23.85 0.02
C GLU A 938 23.22 -23.12 -0.71
N ALA A 939 21.98 -23.59 -0.55
CA ALA A 939 20.81 -22.97 -1.18
C ALA A 939 20.56 -21.56 -0.67
N SER A 940 20.82 -21.32 0.61
CA SER A 940 20.56 -20.04 1.23
C SER A 940 21.69 -19.04 1.00
N GLU A 941 22.95 -19.50 0.98
CA GLU A 941 24.08 -18.71 0.48
C GLU A 941 23.86 -18.32 -1.00
N SER A 942 23.41 -19.28 -1.81
CA SER A 942 23.02 -19.06 -3.20
C SER A 942 21.93 -18.00 -3.32
N LEU A 943 20.90 -18.04 -2.47
CA LEU A 943 19.83 -17.04 -2.41
C LEU A 943 20.37 -15.64 -2.11
N MET A 944 21.27 -15.52 -1.13
CA MET A 944 21.87 -14.23 -0.73
C MET A 944 22.79 -13.64 -1.79
N ASN A 945 23.31 -14.47 -2.71
CA ASN A 945 24.19 -14.06 -3.79
C ASN A 945 23.46 -13.79 -5.12
N LEU A 946 22.14 -14.01 -5.20
CA LEU A 946 21.36 -13.65 -6.40
C LEU A 946 21.33 -12.13 -6.62
N SER A 947 21.44 -11.70 -7.88
CA SER A 947 21.24 -10.28 -8.22
C SER A 947 19.80 -9.85 -7.90
N PRO A 948 19.55 -8.55 -7.68
CA PRO A 948 18.20 -8.01 -7.54
C PRO A 948 17.21 -8.49 -8.62
N PHE A 949 17.62 -8.50 -9.89
CA PHE A 949 16.78 -8.96 -10.99
C PHE A 949 16.44 -10.46 -10.90
N ASP A 950 17.43 -11.31 -10.60
CA ASP A 950 17.21 -12.76 -10.50
C ASP A 950 16.39 -13.13 -9.25
N MET A 951 16.57 -12.41 -8.14
CA MET A 951 15.73 -12.49 -6.93
C MET A 951 14.27 -12.18 -7.25
N LYS A 952 14.03 -11.07 -7.97
CA LYS A 952 12.68 -10.65 -8.39
C LYS A 952 12.01 -11.71 -9.29
N ASN A 953 12.75 -12.31 -10.22
CA ASN A 953 12.21 -13.37 -11.09
C ASN A 953 11.87 -14.66 -10.33
N LEU A 954 12.73 -15.08 -9.39
CA LEU A 954 12.44 -16.22 -8.53
C LEU A 954 11.11 -16.03 -7.79
N LEU A 955 10.90 -14.83 -7.23
CA LEU A 955 9.66 -14.46 -6.57
C LEU A 955 8.44 -14.53 -7.51
N HIS A 956 8.55 -13.99 -8.73
CA HIS A 956 7.46 -14.07 -9.72
C HIS A 956 7.07 -15.52 -10.04
N HIS A 957 8.05 -16.39 -10.23
CA HIS A 957 7.78 -17.80 -10.51
C HIS A 957 7.04 -18.48 -9.34
N ILE A 958 7.40 -18.16 -8.09
CA ILE A 958 6.71 -18.64 -6.89
C ILE A 958 5.27 -18.14 -6.82
N LEU A 959 5.04 -16.84 -7.02
CA LEU A 959 3.70 -16.25 -6.97
C LEU A 959 2.79 -16.77 -8.10
N SER A 960 3.35 -16.94 -9.30
CA SER A 960 2.61 -17.43 -10.47
C SER A 960 2.23 -18.92 -10.37
N GLY A 961 2.92 -19.69 -9.52
CA GLY A 961 2.73 -21.13 -9.37
C GLY A 961 3.09 -21.95 -10.63
N LYS A 962 3.75 -21.34 -11.62
CA LYS A 962 4.25 -22.04 -12.81
C LYS A 962 5.50 -22.86 -12.47
N GLU A 963 5.71 -23.97 -13.18
CA GLU A 963 6.96 -24.71 -13.10
C GLU A 963 8.10 -23.92 -13.75
N PHE A 964 9.28 -23.98 -13.13
CA PHE A 964 10.49 -23.30 -13.58
C PHE A 964 11.72 -24.15 -13.24
N GLY A 965 12.78 -24.00 -14.03
CA GLY A 965 14.05 -24.67 -13.86
C GLY A 965 15.09 -23.69 -13.35
N VAL A 966 16.00 -24.17 -12.50
CA VAL A 966 17.13 -23.40 -11.99
C VAL A 966 18.39 -24.19 -12.29
N GLU A 967 19.35 -23.60 -12.98
CA GLU A 967 20.62 -24.23 -13.36
C GLU A 967 21.81 -23.38 -12.89
N ARG A 968 22.94 -24.01 -12.57
CA ARG A 968 24.21 -23.31 -12.34
C ARG A 968 24.85 -23.01 -13.70
N SER A 969 24.98 -21.74 -14.05
CA SER A 969 25.66 -21.30 -15.27
C SER A 969 27.18 -21.44 -15.10
N MET A 970 27.83 -22.23 -15.97
CA MET A 970 29.29 -22.29 -16.05
C MET A 970 29.82 -21.08 -16.85
N ARG A 971 30.42 -20.09 -16.17
CA ARG A 971 31.29 -19.11 -16.85
C ARG A 971 32.71 -19.68 -17.04
N PRO A 972 33.48 -19.27 -18.06
CA PRO A 972 34.85 -19.74 -18.27
C PRO A 972 35.79 -19.36 -17.11
N LEU A 973 36.80 -20.21 -16.90
CA LEU A 973 37.66 -20.37 -15.72
C LEU A 973 38.69 -19.24 -15.44
N ASP A 974 38.41 -17.98 -15.77
CA ASP A 974 39.43 -16.91 -15.68
C ASP A 974 39.20 -15.88 -14.53
N SER A 975 38.20 -16.05 -13.66
CA SER A 975 38.05 -15.25 -12.43
C SER A 975 37.77 -16.12 -11.19
N ALA A 976 38.80 -16.34 -10.38
CA ALA A 976 38.76 -17.19 -9.18
C ALA A 976 37.95 -16.63 -7.99
N THR A 977 37.21 -15.54 -8.18
CA THR A 977 36.53 -14.79 -7.09
C THR A 977 35.02 -14.61 -7.29
N SER A 978 34.40 -15.18 -8.33
CA SER A 978 32.94 -15.07 -8.52
C SER A 978 32.21 -16.40 -8.30
N SER A 979 31.23 -16.38 -7.38
CA SER A 979 30.30 -17.50 -7.14
C SER A 979 29.56 -17.88 -8.43
N PRO A 980 29.23 -19.17 -8.65
CA PRO A 980 28.59 -19.62 -9.88
C PRO A 980 27.25 -18.90 -10.09
N ALA A 981 27.10 -18.21 -11.22
CA ALA A 981 25.87 -17.50 -11.56
C ALA A 981 24.71 -18.49 -11.72
N ILE A 982 23.57 -18.21 -11.08
CA ILE A 982 22.37 -19.05 -11.15
C ILE A 982 21.47 -18.50 -12.26
N SER A 983 21.06 -19.35 -13.21
CA SER A 983 20.10 -18.97 -14.25
C SER A 983 18.74 -19.60 -13.99
N ILE A 984 17.68 -18.79 -14.07
CA ILE A 984 16.29 -19.20 -13.88
C ILE A 984 15.59 -19.16 -15.24
N HIS A 985 15.02 -20.28 -15.68
CA HIS A 985 14.35 -20.40 -16.98
C HIS A 985 12.94 -20.99 -16.85
N GLU A 986 12.00 -20.50 -17.67
CA GLU A 986 10.65 -21.06 -17.75
C GLU A 986 10.73 -22.43 -18.45
N VAL A 987 10.25 -23.48 -17.78
CA VAL A 987 10.15 -24.81 -18.37
C VAL A 987 8.83 -24.86 -19.16
N GLY A 988 8.88 -25.27 -20.43
CA GLY A 988 7.68 -25.41 -21.26
C GLY A 988 6.62 -26.30 -20.61
N HIS A 989 5.34 -26.07 -20.91
CA HIS A 989 4.19 -26.67 -20.20
C HIS A 989 4.24 -28.21 -20.12
N THR A 990 4.81 -28.75 -19.04
CA THR A 990 4.76 -30.15 -18.66
C THR A 990 3.67 -30.38 -17.61
N GLY A 991 2.41 -30.12 -17.97
CA GLY A 991 1.25 -30.56 -17.19
C GLY A 991 0.43 -29.44 -16.51
N ALA A 992 -0.85 -29.38 -16.88
CA ALA A 992 -1.99 -28.79 -16.18
C ALA A 992 -1.81 -27.43 -15.43
N THR A 993 -1.37 -26.37 -16.12
CA THR A 993 -1.33 -25.00 -15.55
C THR A 993 -2.43 -24.06 -16.05
N LYS A 994 -3.40 -24.52 -16.85
CA LYS A 994 -4.60 -23.73 -17.17
C LYS A 994 -5.89 -24.53 -16.93
N THR A 995 -6.71 -24.00 -16.03
CA THR A 995 -8.16 -24.28 -15.90
C THR A 995 -8.60 -25.72 -15.58
N GLU A 996 -8.02 -26.37 -14.56
CA GLU A 996 -8.61 -27.56 -13.92
C GLU A 996 -9.31 -27.25 -12.57
N ARG A 997 -9.84 -26.04 -12.39
CA ARG A 997 -10.84 -25.80 -11.32
C ARG A 997 -12.16 -26.56 -11.56
N SER A 998 -12.32 -27.19 -12.72
CA SER A 998 -13.43 -28.07 -13.11
C SER A 998 -13.52 -29.37 -12.31
N GLY A 999 -12.43 -29.80 -11.66
CA GLY A 999 -12.43 -30.97 -10.78
C GLY A 999 -13.33 -30.78 -9.57
N ILE A 1000 -13.37 -29.56 -8.99
CA ILE A 1000 -14.18 -29.23 -7.81
C ILE A 1000 -15.67 -29.20 -8.15
N THR A 1001 -16.06 -28.75 -9.33
CA THR A 1001 -17.47 -28.78 -9.78
C THR A 1001 -17.97 -30.20 -10.05
N ARG A 1002 -17.11 -31.06 -10.61
CA ARG A 1002 -17.41 -32.48 -10.78
C ARG A 1002 -17.48 -33.22 -9.43
N LEU A 1003 -16.56 -32.92 -8.50
CA LEU A 1003 -16.63 -33.41 -7.13
C LEU A 1003 -17.89 -32.89 -6.43
N LYS A 1004 -18.27 -31.61 -6.60
CA LYS A 1004 -19.52 -31.05 -6.06
C LYS A 1004 -20.75 -31.81 -6.54
N SER A 1005 -20.80 -32.24 -7.81
CA SER A 1005 -21.90 -33.10 -8.31
C SER A 1005 -21.86 -34.51 -7.73
N GLU A 1006 -20.68 -35.12 -7.63
CA GLU A 1006 -20.50 -36.48 -7.05
C GLU A 1006 -20.77 -36.49 -5.53
N MET A 1007 -20.40 -35.43 -4.81
CA MET A 1007 -20.66 -35.24 -3.38
C MET A 1007 -22.12 -34.89 -3.08
N LYS A 1008 -22.79 -34.08 -3.93
CA LYS A 1008 -24.24 -33.90 -3.83
C LYS A 1008 -24.97 -35.24 -3.97
N GLN A 1009 -24.54 -36.13 -4.86
CA GLN A 1009 -25.09 -37.48 -4.93
C GLN A 1009 -24.82 -38.30 -3.67
N PHE A 1010 -23.68 -38.09 -3.00
CA PHE A 1010 -23.35 -38.78 -1.74
C PHE A 1010 -24.19 -38.32 -0.54
N PHE A 1011 -24.53 -37.03 -0.45
CA PHE A 1011 -25.38 -36.48 0.62
C PHE A 1011 -26.90 -36.66 0.38
N TYR A 1012 -27.35 -36.81 -0.87
CA TYR A 1012 -28.77 -36.89 -1.24
C TYR A 1012 -29.20 -38.25 -1.84
N GLY A 1013 -28.28 -39.21 -2.03
CA GLY A 1013 -28.55 -40.49 -2.68
C GLY A 1013 -28.67 -41.66 -1.69
N GLY A 1014 -29.90 -42.14 -1.49
CA GLY A 1014 -30.18 -43.43 -0.83
C GLY A 1014 -29.64 -44.62 -1.65
N HIS A 1015 -29.19 -45.66 -0.96
CA HIS A 1015 -28.41 -46.78 -1.48
C HIS A 1015 -29.00 -47.53 -2.70
N SER A 1016 -28.10 -47.98 -3.59
CA SER A 1016 -28.14 -49.33 -4.16
C SER A 1016 -26.74 -49.77 -4.60
N MET A 1017 -25.98 -50.39 -3.70
CA MET A 1017 -24.85 -51.23 -4.10
C MET A 1017 -25.39 -52.58 -4.56
N SER A 1018 -25.57 -52.75 -5.87
CA SER A 1018 -25.70 -54.09 -6.46
C SER A 1018 -24.34 -54.51 -7.00
N SER A 1019 -23.82 -55.59 -6.44
CA SER A 1019 -22.67 -56.34 -6.92
C SER A 1019 -22.88 -56.79 -8.38
N SER A 1020 -22.02 -56.34 -9.30
CA SER A 1020 -21.90 -56.93 -10.62
C SER A 1020 -20.46 -56.79 -11.11
N MET A 1021 -19.69 -57.86 -10.90
CA MET A 1021 -18.44 -58.09 -11.62
C MET A 1021 -18.76 -58.27 -13.10
N HIS A 1022 -18.37 -57.32 -13.95
CA HIS A 1022 -18.15 -57.61 -15.36
C HIS A 1022 -16.96 -56.82 -15.91
N THR A 1023 -15.94 -57.60 -16.27
CA THR A 1023 -14.82 -57.27 -17.15
C THR A 1023 -15.31 -56.68 -18.47
N SER A 1024 -14.88 -55.46 -18.82
CA SER A 1024 -14.98 -54.96 -20.19
C SER A 1024 -13.72 -54.20 -20.62
N ARG A 1025 -13.09 -54.80 -21.63
CA ARG A 1025 -11.96 -54.37 -22.45
C ARG A 1025 -11.82 -52.86 -22.68
N PHE A 1026 -10.60 -52.37 -22.53
CA PHE A 1026 -10.12 -51.11 -23.06
C PHE A 1026 -10.12 -51.14 -24.60
N THR A 1027 -10.96 -50.31 -25.22
CA THR A 1027 -10.85 -49.91 -26.62
C THR A 1027 -10.25 -48.52 -26.72
N ARG A 1028 -9.08 -48.45 -27.37
CA ARG A 1028 -8.39 -47.24 -27.83
C ARG A 1028 -9.35 -46.29 -28.56
N GLY A 1029 -9.45 -45.06 -28.07
CA GLY A 1029 -10.03 -43.91 -28.78
C GLY A 1029 -8.96 -42.82 -28.87
N SER A 1030 -8.52 -42.56 -30.09
CA SER A 1030 -7.44 -41.68 -30.53
C SER A 1030 -7.81 -40.19 -30.54
N THR A 1031 -6.84 -39.33 -30.20
CA THR A 1031 -6.80 -37.90 -30.56
C THR A 1031 -5.66 -37.64 -31.56
N PRO A 1032 -5.81 -36.67 -32.49
CA PRO A 1032 -5.03 -36.59 -33.72
C PRO A 1032 -3.71 -35.83 -33.57
N SER A 1033 -2.75 -36.24 -34.42
CA SER A 1033 -1.38 -35.75 -34.58
C SER A 1033 -1.25 -34.58 -35.56
N SER A 1034 -0.26 -33.69 -35.35
CA SER A 1034 0.77 -33.20 -36.32
C SER A 1034 1.49 -31.91 -35.83
N PRO A 1035 2.67 -31.50 -36.36
CA PRO A 1035 3.83 -32.30 -36.77
C PRO A 1035 5.22 -31.69 -36.43
N THR A 1036 6.26 -32.52 -36.64
CA THR A 1036 7.65 -32.19 -37.04
C THR A 1036 8.63 -31.50 -36.07
N ARG A 1037 9.55 -32.31 -35.51
CA ARG A 1037 10.97 -31.94 -35.39
C ARG A 1037 11.86 -33.08 -35.88
N THR A 1038 12.89 -32.66 -36.60
CA THR A 1038 13.88 -33.44 -37.36
C THR A 1038 14.75 -34.34 -36.48
N SER A 1039 14.97 -35.55 -36.98
CA SER A 1039 15.79 -36.65 -36.48
C SER A 1039 17.30 -36.43 -36.62
N SER A 1040 18.11 -36.98 -35.70
CA SER A 1040 19.28 -37.87 -35.93
C SER A 1040 19.94 -38.24 -34.57
N PRO A 1041 20.81 -39.29 -34.45
CA PRO A 1041 20.35 -40.59 -33.93
C PRO A 1041 21.27 -41.26 -32.88
N THR A 1042 20.83 -42.46 -32.45
CA THR A 1042 21.57 -43.59 -31.83
C THR A 1042 21.90 -43.56 -30.33
N GLY A 1043 21.37 -44.57 -29.62
CA GLY A 1043 21.74 -44.95 -28.26
C GLY A 1043 20.62 -45.69 -27.52
N SER A 1044 20.27 -46.89 -27.96
CA SER A 1044 19.25 -47.74 -27.36
C SER A 1044 19.70 -48.36 -26.03
N THR A 1045 19.01 -48.06 -24.93
CA THR A 1045 18.80 -49.03 -23.84
C THR A 1045 17.48 -48.76 -23.13
N ALA A 1046 16.72 -49.84 -23.02
CA ALA A 1046 15.53 -50.14 -22.22
C ALA A 1046 14.87 -49.03 -21.38
N THR A 1047 13.56 -48.89 -21.64
CA THR A 1047 12.52 -48.26 -20.83
C THR A 1047 12.66 -48.51 -19.32
N ASP A 1048 12.99 -47.44 -18.59
CA ASP A 1048 12.53 -47.23 -17.23
C ASP A 1048 11.46 -46.13 -17.30
N ILE A 1049 10.20 -46.50 -17.08
CA ILE A 1049 9.11 -45.52 -17.02
C ILE A 1049 9.25 -44.83 -15.66
N SER A 1050 9.82 -43.62 -15.67
CA SER A 1050 9.94 -42.71 -14.54
C SER A 1050 8.61 -42.59 -13.77
N TRP A 1051 8.51 -43.32 -12.65
CA TRP A 1051 7.61 -43.00 -11.53
C TRP A 1051 8.20 -41.91 -10.62
N GLY A 1052 9.44 -41.48 -10.87
CA GLY A 1052 10.18 -40.50 -10.05
C GLY A 1052 9.77 -39.04 -10.28
N ASP A 1053 9.28 -38.67 -11.46
CA ASP A 1053 9.06 -37.24 -11.78
C ASP A 1053 7.77 -36.62 -11.20
N ARG A 1054 6.94 -37.38 -10.49
CA ARG A 1054 5.64 -36.89 -9.94
C ARG A 1054 5.57 -36.84 -8.41
N GLN A 1055 6.58 -37.35 -7.71
CA GLN A 1055 6.60 -37.37 -6.25
C GLN A 1055 6.97 -35.97 -5.71
N GLY A 1056 6.19 -35.47 -4.75
CA GLY A 1056 6.36 -34.16 -4.12
C GLY A 1056 5.62 -33.00 -4.79
N GLN A 1057 4.90 -33.22 -5.89
CA GLN A 1057 4.25 -32.14 -6.65
C GLN A 1057 3.12 -31.45 -5.86
N TRP A 1058 2.29 -32.23 -5.17
CA TRP A 1058 1.16 -31.67 -4.41
C TRP A 1058 1.61 -31.13 -3.06
N LEU A 1059 2.57 -31.79 -2.41
CA LEU A 1059 3.19 -31.26 -1.19
C LEU A 1059 3.80 -29.89 -1.47
N ARG A 1060 4.57 -29.76 -2.56
CA ARG A 1060 5.12 -28.48 -3.02
C ARG A 1060 4.03 -27.43 -3.22
N ARG A 1061 2.94 -27.80 -3.90
CA ARG A 1061 1.82 -26.87 -4.14
C ARG A 1061 1.15 -26.41 -2.85
N ARG A 1062 0.94 -27.31 -1.89
CA ARG A 1062 0.37 -26.97 -0.58
C ARG A 1062 1.29 -26.08 0.24
N ARG A 1063 2.61 -26.32 0.21
CA ARG A 1063 3.61 -25.43 0.81
C ARG A 1063 3.58 -24.03 0.21
N LEU A 1064 3.51 -23.94 -1.13
CA LEU A 1064 3.41 -22.67 -1.85
C LEU A 1064 2.12 -21.91 -1.47
N ASP A 1065 0.95 -22.52 -1.71
CA ASP A 1065 -0.35 -21.89 -1.47
C ASP A 1065 -0.56 -21.57 0.03
N GLY A 1066 -0.06 -22.43 0.93
CA GLY A 1066 -0.09 -22.23 2.38
C GLY A 1066 0.83 -21.13 2.89
N ALA A 1067 2.04 -20.98 2.31
CA ALA A 1067 2.99 -19.93 2.71
C ALA A 1067 2.53 -18.53 2.27
N ILE A 1068 1.83 -18.45 1.14
CA ILE A 1068 1.27 -17.20 0.59
C ILE A 1068 -0.20 -16.96 1.01
N ASN A 1069 -0.73 -17.78 1.92
CA ASN A 1069 -2.10 -17.71 2.45
C ASN A 1069 -3.19 -17.62 1.35
N ARG A 1070 -3.06 -18.38 0.27
CA ARG A 1070 -4.02 -18.35 -0.85
C ARG A 1070 -5.20 -19.27 -0.57
N VAL A 1071 -6.42 -18.74 -0.64
CA VAL A 1071 -7.67 -19.51 -0.48
C VAL A 1071 -8.51 -19.58 -1.77
N PRO A 1072 -9.48 -20.50 -1.89
CA PRO A 1072 -10.41 -20.54 -3.03
C PRO A 1072 -11.34 -19.32 -3.08
N VAL A 1073 -11.73 -18.90 -4.29
CA VAL A 1073 -12.67 -17.78 -4.48
C VAL A 1073 -13.99 -18.03 -3.74
N GLY A 1074 -14.43 -17.02 -2.98
CA GLY A 1074 -15.66 -17.07 -2.22
C GLY A 1074 -15.55 -17.86 -0.91
N PHE A 1075 -14.34 -18.18 -0.45
CA PHE A 1075 -14.10 -18.97 0.76
C PHE A 1075 -14.70 -18.30 2.00
N TYR A 1076 -14.39 -17.02 2.25
CA TYR A 1076 -14.85 -16.32 3.44
C TYR A 1076 -16.38 -16.21 3.52
N GLN A 1077 -17.07 -15.87 2.42
CA GLN A 1077 -18.55 -15.82 2.43
C GLN A 1077 -19.16 -17.19 2.80
N LYS A 1078 -18.52 -18.28 2.37
CA LYS A 1078 -18.96 -19.64 2.72
C LYS A 1078 -18.66 -19.97 4.18
N VAL A 1079 -17.53 -19.54 4.72
CA VAL A 1079 -17.20 -19.67 6.15
C VAL A 1079 -18.24 -18.92 7.01
N TRP A 1080 -18.65 -17.72 6.59
CA TRP A 1080 -19.70 -16.97 7.27
C TRP A 1080 -21.02 -17.75 7.30
N LYS A 1081 -21.45 -18.35 6.18
CA LYS A 1081 -22.69 -19.16 6.12
C LYS A 1081 -22.66 -20.40 7.01
N ILE A 1082 -21.52 -21.08 7.13
CA ILE A 1082 -21.42 -22.25 8.02
C ILE A 1082 -21.41 -21.83 9.50
N LEU A 1083 -20.77 -20.71 9.85
CA LEU A 1083 -20.80 -20.16 11.21
C LEU A 1083 -22.20 -19.78 11.69
N GLN A 1084 -23.11 -19.42 10.78
CA GLN A 1084 -24.51 -19.20 11.14
C GLN A 1084 -25.21 -20.48 11.61
N LYS A 1085 -24.67 -21.66 11.28
CA LYS A 1085 -25.28 -22.97 11.58
C LYS A 1085 -24.63 -23.69 12.76
N CYS A 1086 -23.43 -23.30 13.22
CA CYS A 1086 -22.74 -23.93 14.35
C CYS A 1086 -22.43 -22.93 15.48
N HIS A 1087 -21.90 -23.39 16.63
CA HIS A 1087 -21.45 -22.50 17.70
C HIS A 1087 -20.09 -21.83 17.38
N GLY A 1088 -19.29 -22.46 16.52
CA GLY A 1088 -18.01 -21.94 16.07
C GLY A 1088 -17.18 -22.99 15.32
N LEU A 1089 -16.09 -22.56 14.71
CA LEU A 1089 -15.07 -23.42 14.12
C LEU A 1089 -13.80 -23.34 14.97
N SER A 1090 -13.30 -24.48 15.44
CA SER A 1090 -12.01 -24.56 16.11
C SER A 1090 -10.93 -25.00 15.14
N ILE A 1091 -9.85 -24.24 15.05
CA ILE A 1091 -8.67 -24.50 14.24
C ILE A 1091 -7.48 -24.44 15.18
N ASP A 1092 -6.81 -25.57 15.39
CA ASP A 1092 -5.62 -25.67 16.25
C ASP A 1092 -5.81 -25.05 17.66
N GLY A 1093 -6.98 -25.30 18.26
CA GLY A 1093 -7.35 -24.78 19.58
C GLY A 1093 -7.91 -23.35 19.60
N TYR A 1094 -7.75 -22.58 18.51
CA TYR A 1094 -8.34 -21.25 18.37
C TYR A 1094 -9.76 -21.36 17.84
N VAL A 1095 -10.71 -20.67 18.48
CA VAL A 1095 -12.13 -20.74 18.12
C VAL A 1095 -12.54 -19.48 17.39
N LEU A 1096 -13.11 -19.66 16.20
CA LEU A 1096 -13.86 -18.67 15.46
C LEU A 1096 -15.35 -18.79 15.86
N PRO A 1097 -15.87 -17.92 16.73
CA PRO A 1097 -17.20 -18.09 17.30
C PRO A 1097 -18.30 -17.67 16.30
N SER A 1098 -19.50 -18.21 16.45
CA SER A 1098 -20.65 -17.77 15.65
C SER A 1098 -21.12 -16.35 15.97
N SER A 1099 -20.74 -15.81 17.13
CA SER A 1099 -21.02 -14.41 17.50
C SER A 1099 -20.44 -13.42 16.50
N THR A 1100 -19.33 -13.73 15.82
CA THR A 1100 -18.74 -12.89 14.78
C THR A 1100 -19.73 -12.56 13.66
N THR A 1101 -20.69 -13.45 13.35
CA THR A 1101 -21.73 -13.20 12.34
C THR A 1101 -22.76 -12.13 12.77
N ARG A 1102 -22.82 -11.82 14.06
CA ARG A 1102 -23.65 -10.75 14.62
C ARG A 1102 -22.98 -9.39 14.48
N GLU A 1103 -21.65 -9.36 14.58
CA GLU A 1103 -20.87 -8.12 14.51
C GLU A 1103 -20.52 -7.75 13.06
N MET A 1104 -20.39 -8.74 12.18
CA MET A 1104 -19.87 -8.56 10.81
C MET A 1104 -20.77 -9.18 9.74
N THR A 1105 -20.72 -8.62 8.54
CA THR A 1105 -21.44 -9.11 7.34
C THR A 1105 -20.53 -10.00 6.47
N PRO A 1106 -21.08 -10.86 5.58
CA PRO A 1106 -20.28 -11.83 4.84
C PRO A 1106 -19.28 -11.22 3.83
N CYS A 1107 -19.51 -9.99 3.36
CA CYS A 1107 -18.63 -9.34 2.38
C CYS A 1107 -17.70 -8.29 3.00
N GLU A 1108 -17.70 -8.14 4.34
CA GLU A 1108 -16.74 -7.30 5.05
C GLU A 1108 -15.33 -7.93 5.05
N ILE A 1109 -14.31 -7.11 4.74
CA ILE A 1109 -12.91 -7.53 4.85
C ILE A 1109 -12.55 -7.84 6.31
N LYS A 1110 -13.13 -7.11 7.28
CA LYS A 1110 -12.95 -7.37 8.71
C LYS A 1110 -13.24 -8.83 9.08
N PHE A 1111 -14.31 -9.41 8.52
CA PHE A 1111 -14.64 -10.83 8.71
C PHE A 1111 -13.59 -11.74 8.11
N ALA A 1112 -13.19 -11.49 6.86
CA ALA A 1112 -12.17 -12.29 6.18
C ALA A 1112 -10.81 -12.25 6.90
N VAL A 1113 -10.39 -11.08 7.36
CA VAL A 1113 -9.17 -10.88 8.18
C VAL A 1113 -9.26 -11.64 9.51
N HIS A 1114 -10.44 -11.70 10.14
CA HIS A 1114 -10.63 -12.46 11.38
C HIS A 1114 -10.51 -13.98 11.15
N VAL A 1115 -11.10 -14.50 10.07
CA VAL A 1115 -10.92 -15.92 9.65
C VAL A 1115 -9.44 -16.21 9.39
N GLU A 1116 -8.75 -15.32 8.67
CA GLU A 1116 -7.32 -15.43 8.39
C GLU A 1116 -6.48 -15.41 9.66
N SER A 1117 -6.79 -14.52 10.60
CA SER A 1117 -6.10 -14.45 11.90
C SER A 1117 -6.12 -15.80 12.62
N VAL A 1118 -7.27 -16.49 12.63
CA VAL A 1118 -7.38 -17.83 13.21
C VAL A 1118 -6.54 -18.85 12.43
N LEU A 1119 -6.62 -18.88 11.11
CA LEU A 1119 -5.81 -19.80 10.28
C LEU A 1119 -4.30 -19.53 10.37
N ASN A 1120 -3.87 -18.30 10.68
CA ASN A 1120 -2.46 -17.90 10.72
C ASN A 1120 -1.69 -18.45 11.93
N HIS A 1121 -2.39 -18.92 12.95
CA HIS A 1121 -1.78 -19.60 14.09
C HIS A 1121 -1.11 -20.91 13.67
N VAL A 1122 -1.50 -21.49 12.53
CA VAL A 1122 -0.89 -22.68 11.96
C VAL A 1122 0.45 -22.31 11.31
N PRO A 1123 1.59 -22.79 11.84
CA PRO A 1123 2.91 -22.41 11.34
C PRO A 1123 3.30 -23.19 10.08
N GLN A 1124 2.90 -24.45 9.95
CA GLN A 1124 3.24 -25.29 8.79
C GLN A 1124 2.32 -24.97 7.60
N PRO A 1125 2.86 -24.51 6.45
CA PRO A 1125 2.04 -24.09 5.31
C PRO A 1125 1.26 -25.25 4.67
N GLU A 1126 1.85 -26.44 4.57
CA GLU A 1126 1.15 -27.62 4.03
C GLU A 1126 -0.04 -28.06 4.89
N TYR A 1127 0.07 -27.96 6.22
CA TYR A 1127 -0.99 -28.32 7.16
C TYR A 1127 -2.12 -27.29 7.14
N ARG A 1128 -1.76 -26.00 7.12
CA ARG A 1128 -2.71 -24.90 6.92
C ARG A 1128 -3.57 -25.14 5.68
N GLN A 1129 -2.96 -25.57 4.57
CA GLN A 1129 -3.70 -25.81 3.33
C GLN A 1129 -4.68 -26.99 3.43
N LEU A 1130 -4.34 -28.07 4.16
CA LEU A 1130 -5.29 -29.15 4.44
C LEU A 1130 -6.47 -28.69 5.30
N LEU A 1131 -6.26 -27.78 6.26
CA LEU A 1131 -7.33 -27.18 7.05
C LEU A 1131 -8.27 -26.34 6.18
N VAL A 1132 -7.73 -25.56 5.23
CA VAL A 1132 -8.53 -24.83 4.23
C VAL A 1132 -9.36 -25.78 3.36
N GLU A 1133 -8.78 -26.89 2.89
CA GLU A 1133 -9.49 -27.94 2.16
C GLU A 1133 -10.62 -28.55 3.02
N ALA A 1134 -10.37 -28.84 4.29
CA ALA A 1134 -11.36 -29.37 5.22
C ALA A 1134 -12.53 -28.40 5.46
N ILE A 1135 -12.25 -27.12 5.66
CA ILE A 1135 -13.27 -26.08 5.79
C ILE A 1135 -14.09 -25.97 4.50
N LEU A 1136 -13.44 -26.04 3.34
CA LEU A 1136 -14.15 -26.03 2.06
C LEU A 1136 -15.15 -27.19 1.96
N VAL A 1137 -14.79 -28.40 2.40
CA VAL A 1137 -15.72 -29.53 2.48
C VAL A 1137 -16.87 -29.23 3.46
N LEU A 1138 -16.59 -28.70 4.65
CA LEU A 1138 -17.62 -28.29 5.62
C LEU A 1138 -18.60 -27.28 5.05
N THR A 1139 -18.13 -26.34 4.21
CA THR A 1139 -19.02 -25.34 3.60
C THR A 1139 -20.07 -25.93 2.66
N LEU A 1140 -19.91 -27.17 2.17
CA LEU A 1140 -20.94 -27.83 1.38
C LEU A 1140 -22.21 -28.11 2.20
N LEU A 1141 -22.08 -28.20 3.53
CA LEU A 1141 -23.20 -28.35 4.45
C LEU A 1141 -24.00 -27.05 4.60
N SER A 1142 -23.41 -25.90 4.26
CA SER A 1142 -24.14 -24.62 4.28
C SER A 1142 -25.30 -24.61 3.29
N ASP A 1143 -25.25 -25.43 2.23
CA ASP A 1143 -26.33 -25.58 1.25
C ASP A 1143 -27.45 -26.55 1.72
N ILE A 1144 -27.30 -27.24 2.86
CA ILE A 1144 -28.30 -28.18 3.40
C ILE A 1144 -29.28 -27.43 4.32
N GLU A 1145 -30.59 -27.70 4.18
CA GLU A 1145 -31.66 -27.14 5.01
C GLU A 1145 -31.68 -27.71 6.45
N VAL A 1146 -30.62 -27.48 7.21
CA VAL A 1146 -30.56 -27.76 8.65
C VAL A 1146 -30.51 -26.44 9.42
N THR A 1147 -31.34 -26.31 10.46
CA THR A 1147 -31.47 -25.11 11.30
C THR A 1147 -30.24 -24.87 12.19
N SER A 1148 -29.61 -25.94 12.69
CA SER A 1148 -28.31 -25.88 13.37
C SER A 1148 -27.58 -27.23 13.30
N ILE A 1149 -26.27 -27.17 13.09
CA ILE A 1149 -25.33 -28.29 13.14
C ILE A 1149 -24.87 -28.55 14.58
N GLY A 1150 -25.18 -27.67 15.55
CA GLY A 1150 -24.79 -27.85 16.95
C GLY A 1150 -23.44 -27.23 17.30
N GLY A 1151 -22.64 -27.93 18.13
CA GLY A 1151 -21.47 -27.43 18.89
C GLY A 1151 -20.32 -26.80 18.10
N ILE A 1152 -19.16 -26.68 18.75
CA ILE A 1152 -17.92 -26.20 18.10
C ILE A 1152 -17.38 -27.33 17.22
N ILE A 1153 -17.16 -27.05 15.93
CA ILE A 1153 -16.61 -28.03 14.98
C ILE A 1153 -15.09 -27.92 15.00
N HIS A 1154 -14.40 -28.99 15.41
CA HIS A 1154 -12.94 -29.05 15.43
C HIS A 1154 -12.39 -29.50 14.07
N VAL A 1155 -11.85 -28.55 13.31
CA VAL A 1155 -11.37 -28.76 11.93
C VAL A 1155 -10.11 -29.62 11.89
N ASP A 1156 -9.20 -29.41 12.84
CA ASP A 1156 -7.98 -30.21 13.04
C ASP A 1156 -8.32 -31.70 13.23
N ARG A 1157 -9.33 -32.00 14.06
CA ARG A 1157 -9.82 -33.37 14.29
C ARG A 1157 -10.33 -34.02 13.00
N ILE A 1158 -11.03 -33.28 12.16
CA ILE A 1158 -11.52 -33.77 10.86
C ILE A 1158 -10.34 -34.15 9.96
N VAL A 1159 -9.29 -33.31 9.90
CA VAL A 1159 -8.08 -33.61 9.13
C VAL A 1159 -7.37 -34.86 9.65
N HIS A 1160 -7.27 -35.02 10.98
CA HIS A 1160 -6.70 -36.23 11.58
C HIS A 1160 -7.51 -37.49 11.28
N VAL A 1161 -8.84 -37.44 11.39
CA VAL A 1161 -9.72 -38.57 11.03
C VAL A 1161 -9.56 -38.91 9.55
N ALA A 1162 -9.47 -37.91 8.66
CA ALA A 1162 -9.24 -38.14 7.24
C ALA A 1162 -7.88 -38.82 6.98
N ASN A 1163 -6.82 -38.36 7.66
CA ASN A 1163 -5.50 -38.96 7.61
C ASN A 1163 -5.50 -40.41 8.13
N ASP A 1164 -6.20 -40.71 9.23
CA ASP A 1164 -6.29 -42.07 9.76
C ASP A 1164 -7.06 -43.00 8.82
N LEU A 1165 -8.16 -42.54 8.21
CA LEU A 1165 -8.87 -43.28 7.17
C LEU A 1165 -7.98 -43.56 5.95
N PHE A 1166 -7.20 -42.56 5.52
CA PHE A 1166 -6.22 -42.72 4.45
C PHE A 1166 -5.16 -43.76 4.80
N LEU A 1167 -4.57 -43.68 5.99
CA LEU A 1167 -3.55 -44.62 6.46
C LEU A 1167 -4.09 -46.06 6.55
N GLN A 1168 -5.31 -46.25 7.04
CA GLN A 1168 -5.94 -47.57 7.08
C GLN A 1168 -6.14 -48.15 5.67
N GLU A 1169 -6.60 -47.32 4.73
CA GLU A 1169 -6.80 -47.73 3.34
C GLU A 1169 -5.45 -48.05 2.66
N GLN A 1170 -4.41 -47.22 2.84
CA GLN A 1170 -3.07 -47.49 2.30
C GLN A 1170 -2.42 -48.74 2.90
N LYS A 1171 -2.58 -48.99 4.20
CA LYS A 1171 -2.11 -50.23 4.84
C LYS A 1171 -2.82 -51.46 4.28
N SER A 1172 -4.12 -51.36 4.01
CA SER A 1172 -4.89 -52.45 3.39
C SER A 1172 -4.44 -52.76 1.96
N LEU A 1173 -3.90 -51.76 1.26
CA LEU A 1173 -3.35 -51.88 -0.10
C LEU A 1173 -1.88 -52.34 -0.12
N GLY A 1174 -1.26 -52.57 1.04
CA GLY A 1174 0.10 -53.10 1.16
C GLY A 1174 1.23 -52.08 1.13
N ALA A 1175 0.98 -50.82 1.48
CA ALA A 1175 2.02 -49.80 1.60
C ALA A 1175 2.99 -50.10 2.76
N ASN A 1176 4.31 -49.96 2.52
CA ASN A 1176 5.35 -50.12 3.56
C ASN A 1176 5.32 -48.96 4.57
N ASP A 1177 5.73 -49.22 5.81
CA ASP A 1177 5.74 -48.22 6.90
C ASP A 1177 6.61 -46.98 6.58
N ASP A 1178 7.66 -47.12 5.76
CA ASP A 1178 8.50 -46.00 5.30
C ASP A 1178 7.72 -44.97 4.45
N PHE A 1179 6.71 -45.41 3.67
CA PHE A 1179 5.85 -44.50 2.89
C PHE A 1179 4.77 -43.83 3.74
N LEU A 1180 4.55 -44.33 4.97
CA LEU A 1180 3.52 -43.85 5.89
C LEU A 1180 4.10 -43.02 7.03
N GLU A 1181 5.33 -42.51 6.87
CA GLU A 1181 5.97 -41.62 7.83
C GLU A 1181 5.08 -40.41 8.13
N ARG A 1182 4.96 -40.10 9.41
CA ARG A 1182 4.15 -38.99 9.91
C ARG A 1182 5.07 -37.83 10.26
N ASP A 1183 4.66 -36.64 9.87
CA ASP A 1183 5.27 -35.40 10.34
C ASP A 1183 5.18 -35.35 11.87
N LEU A 1184 6.32 -35.16 12.53
CA LEU A 1184 6.41 -35.11 13.99
C LEU A 1184 5.66 -33.91 14.59
N ALA A 1185 5.53 -32.81 13.85
CA ALA A 1185 4.84 -31.61 14.31
C ALA A 1185 3.32 -31.74 14.23
N THR A 1186 2.81 -32.27 13.10
CA THR A 1186 1.37 -32.29 12.81
C THR A 1186 0.72 -33.66 12.92
N GLY A 1187 1.49 -34.74 12.99
CA GLY A 1187 0.99 -36.12 13.03
C GLY A 1187 0.35 -36.61 11.71
N ILE A 1188 0.40 -35.80 10.65
CA ILE A 1188 -0.15 -36.12 9.32
C ILE A 1188 0.90 -36.86 8.51
N CYS A 1189 0.46 -37.84 7.71
CA CYS A 1189 1.33 -38.61 6.84
C CYS A 1189 1.89 -37.75 5.69
N HIS A 1190 3.19 -37.84 5.43
CA HIS A 1190 3.83 -37.13 4.31
C HIS A 1190 3.20 -37.51 2.96
N PHE A 1191 2.79 -38.77 2.78
CA PHE A 1191 2.12 -39.20 1.56
C PHE A 1191 0.71 -38.63 1.41
N PHE A 1192 0.02 -38.34 2.53
CA PHE A 1192 -1.25 -37.64 2.49
C PHE A 1192 -1.07 -36.17 2.05
N TYR A 1193 -0.02 -35.50 2.53
CA TYR A 1193 0.35 -34.16 2.05
C TYR A 1193 0.70 -34.11 0.56
N ASP A 1194 1.17 -35.20 -0.03
CA ASP A 1194 1.49 -35.27 -1.45
C ASP A 1194 0.38 -35.91 -2.32
N SER A 1195 -0.75 -36.26 -1.70
CA SER A 1195 -1.90 -36.80 -2.43
C SER A 1195 -2.69 -35.69 -3.14
N ALA A 1196 -3.14 -35.97 -4.36
CA ALA A 1196 -3.96 -35.03 -5.13
C ALA A 1196 -5.27 -34.66 -4.40
N PRO A 1197 -5.81 -33.43 -4.55
CA PRO A 1197 -7.08 -33.06 -3.94
C PRO A 1197 -8.26 -33.92 -4.40
N SER A 1198 -8.31 -34.28 -5.69
CA SER A 1198 -9.40 -35.02 -6.32
C SER A 1198 -9.02 -36.47 -6.65
N GLY A 1199 -10.02 -37.33 -6.83
CA GLY A 1199 -9.85 -38.75 -7.17
C GLY A 1199 -10.25 -39.70 -6.03
N ALA A 1200 -10.32 -41.00 -6.34
CA ALA A 1200 -10.76 -42.03 -5.39
C ALA A 1200 -9.89 -42.10 -4.12
N TYR A 1201 -8.59 -41.83 -4.27
CA TYR A 1201 -7.62 -41.74 -3.17
C TYR A 1201 -7.17 -40.30 -2.91
N GLY A 1202 -7.92 -39.29 -3.37
CA GLY A 1202 -7.58 -37.88 -3.16
C GLY A 1202 -7.98 -37.36 -1.77
N THR A 1203 -7.31 -36.31 -1.28
CA THR A 1203 -7.51 -35.78 0.08
C THR A 1203 -8.96 -35.36 0.35
N MET A 1204 -9.64 -34.73 -0.62
CA MET A 1204 -11.03 -34.28 -0.47
C MET A 1204 -12.00 -35.43 -0.23
N THR A 1205 -11.73 -36.62 -0.78
CA THR A 1205 -12.56 -37.82 -0.57
C THR A 1205 -12.51 -38.26 0.89
N TYR A 1206 -11.31 -38.32 1.47
CA TYR A 1206 -11.14 -38.68 2.88
C TYR A 1206 -11.64 -37.60 3.83
N LEU A 1207 -11.43 -36.32 3.51
CA LEU A 1207 -12.00 -35.20 4.24
C LEU A 1207 -13.54 -35.26 4.24
N THR A 1208 -14.15 -35.63 3.12
CA THR A 1208 -15.61 -35.82 3.03
C THR A 1208 -16.09 -36.97 3.92
N LYS A 1209 -15.43 -38.13 3.86
CA LYS A 1209 -15.74 -39.27 4.75
C LYS A 1209 -15.59 -38.87 6.23
N ALA A 1210 -14.54 -38.12 6.56
CA ALA A 1210 -14.28 -37.64 7.91
C ALA A 1210 -15.35 -36.65 8.39
N VAL A 1211 -15.73 -35.67 7.58
CA VAL A 1211 -16.82 -34.73 7.89
C VAL A 1211 -18.14 -35.46 8.13
N ALA A 1212 -18.49 -36.41 7.27
CA ALA A 1212 -19.71 -37.20 7.43
C ALA A 1212 -19.70 -38.02 8.73
N THR A 1213 -18.57 -38.64 9.08
CA THR A 1213 -18.40 -39.41 10.31
C THR A 1213 -18.45 -38.50 11.54
N TYR A 1214 -17.76 -37.37 11.49
CA TYR A 1214 -17.66 -36.41 12.59
C TYR A 1214 -19.02 -35.76 12.93
N LEU A 1215 -19.87 -35.51 11.93
CA LEU A 1215 -21.16 -34.85 12.13
C LEU A 1215 -22.30 -35.79 12.51
N GLN A 1216 -22.15 -37.11 12.33
CA GLN A 1216 -23.10 -38.07 12.88
C GLN A 1216 -23.26 -37.92 14.40
N ASP A 1217 -22.23 -37.47 15.10
CA ASP A 1217 -22.24 -37.23 16.54
C ASP A 1217 -23.02 -35.96 16.96
N PHE A 1218 -23.28 -35.03 16.03
CA PHE A 1218 -23.90 -33.73 16.32
C PHE A 1218 -25.35 -33.59 15.84
N LEU A 1219 -25.80 -34.47 14.94
CA LEU A 1219 -27.18 -34.47 14.49
C LEU A 1219 -28.09 -35.01 15.61
N PRO A 1220 -29.23 -34.36 15.90
CA PRO A 1220 -30.11 -34.81 16.97
C PRO A 1220 -30.57 -36.24 16.72
N SER A 1221 -30.32 -37.11 17.70
CA SER A 1221 -30.84 -38.47 17.79
C SER A 1221 -32.36 -38.51 18.04
N THR A 1222 -33.12 -37.62 17.40
CA THR A 1222 -34.55 -37.78 17.24
C THR A 1222 -34.79 -38.73 16.08
N GLY A 1223 -35.10 -39.97 16.45
CA GLY A 1223 -35.29 -41.07 15.53
C GLY A 1223 -36.21 -40.73 14.36
N CYS A 1224 -35.66 -40.89 13.15
CA CYS A 1224 -36.33 -41.66 12.13
C CYS A 1224 -35.26 -42.46 11.38
N LEU A 1225 -35.27 -43.77 11.61
CA LEU A 1225 -34.69 -44.77 10.73
C LEU A 1225 -35.41 -44.69 9.37
N MET A 1226 -34.87 -43.92 8.44
CA MET A 1226 -35.10 -44.02 7.00
C MET A 1226 -33.71 -43.82 6.36
N GLN A 1227 -32.79 -44.79 6.50
CA GLN A 1227 -32.64 -45.99 5.66
C GLN A 1227 -32.54 -45.69 4.17
#